data_AF-A0A3D1HWX1-F1
#
_entry.id   AF-A0A3D1HWX1-F1
#
_cell.length_a   1.000
_cell.length_b   1.000
_cell.length_c   1.000
_cell.angle_alpha   90.00
_cell.angle_beta   90.00
_cell.angle_gamma   90.00
#
_symmetry.space_group_name_H-M   'P 1'
#
loop_
_entity.id
_entity.type
_entity.pdbx_description
1 polymer ?
#
loop_
_entity_poly.entity_id
_entity_poly.type
_entity_poly.pdbx_seq_one_letter_code
_entity_poly.pdbx_strand_id
1 'polypeptide(L)'
;MNSKLKKIFLISLAALIAFSSAACKKSVKVDNVSSEPVISSKPAVSEEAPVDNGIRLVISSPQKNTDYVTEPDYTFFGTSDPAEPLTVNGTAVERGEDGIFAYSVKLNVGNNVFNFEHKGETHTYTVNYRYVIIKEYTPSGAQTYPSGSTIVVNVNARRGSTVTAAFNGETITLTPEKDTDENKTDFIGYNGVIRLPSDNAQDLNLGKITYKAVHNGKTESFSSGKIICKKSDVIVDYDPNATPNGGRYMNVGSGYIAEIVEYNAETFDGNVSDASLKDGSVDWSRPTNNYLPKGTLDYCSTSLISYKETNYVTLRAGYRVYLERKDKPHTELKPVVRRYVGSLPDHNEIKVADFSEDGSHTRLTLDALWKAPFYLDILPQSYTNPAKQDYRITQATYNYIDITFCYATSFEGEITVPESNPLFKSAEVIQNYTADGSATRDFTLRLHLKKQGAFYGWDSYYNENNQLVFEFLNPKAVTADASNEYGVNLNGAKILIDVGHGGKDSGAIGFGLYESHANLTLAFKIKAELEKMGAEVHMTRTGDTTSSTDDKLQMIRRIKPDYCIAVHHNSNNSSSPHGFGSYYSTPYSKKAAEYVLAQTRGTGIYDNSKEIFKWHYYFMARSSVCPVVLTENGFISNPTDFESIKDDGKNILKAKAIARGIADYFNSIQ
;
A
#
# COMPACT_ATOMS: atom_id res chain seq x y z
N MET A 1 -39.42 15.90 47.29
CA MET A 1 -38.51 16.72 48.12
C MET A 1 -37.17 16.78 47.42
N ASN A 2 -36.35 17.84 47.38
CA ASN A 2 -36.51 19.30 47.58
C ASN A 2 -35.33 19.91 46.77
N SER A 3 -35.39 20.87 45.84
CA SER A 3 -36.14 22.12 45.64
C SER A 3 -35.26 23.39 45.76
N LYS A 4 -34.89 23.97 44.60
CA LYS A 4 -34.76 25.42 44.31
C LYS A 4 -33.56 26.24 44.87
N LEU A 5 -33.48 27.49 44.33
CA LEU A 5 -32.59 28.66 44.58
C LEU A 5 -31.27 28.66 43.78
N LYS A 6 -30.69 29.76 43.26
CA LYS A 6 -30.99 31.22 43.01
C LYS A 6 -29.84 31.76 42.09
N LYS A 7 -29.84 32.88 41.33
CA LYS A 7 -30.80 33.94 40.92
C LYS A 7 -30.22 34.60 39.62
N ILE A 8 -30.96 34.71 38.49
CA ILE A 8 -31.46 35.96 37.87
C ILE A 8 -30.63 37.26 38.11
N PHE A 9 -30.18 37.91 37.02
CA PHE A 9 -30.43 39.34 36.77
C PHE A 9 -30.44 39.66 35.25
N LEU A 10 -31.02 40.80 34.87
CA LEU A 10 -31.24 41.29 33.49
C LEU A 10 -30.92 42.80 33.41
N ILE A 11 -31.37 43.52 32.36
CA ILE A 11 -31.17 44.96 32.04
C ILE A 11 -29.86 45.17 31.23
N SER A 12 -29.81 45.60 29.96
CA SER A 12 -30.65 46.44 29.07
C SER A 12 -30.49 47.96 29.23
N LEU A 13 -29.81 48.62 28.26
CA LEU A 13 -30.42 49.68 27.43
C LEU A 13 -29.48 50.06 26.26
N ALA A 14 -30.02 50.71 25.23
CA ALA A 14 -29.27 51.36 24.15
C ALA A 14 -29.44 52.89 24.23
N ALA A 15 -28.64 53.66 23.48
CA ALA A 15 -29.13 54.50 22.36
C ALA A 15 -28.15 55.62 21.90
N LEU A 16 -28.32 56.01 20.64
CA LEU A 16 -28.23 57.39 20.09
C LEU A 16 -26.91 58.21 20.18
N ILE A 17 -26.34 58.57 19.02
CA ILE A 17 -26.51 59.88 18.34
C ILE A 17 -25.77 59.89 16.98
N ALA A 18 -26.15 60.81 16.07
CA ALA A 18 -25.61 60.96 14.71
C ALA A 18 -24.96 62.35 14.50
N PHE A 19 -24.91 62.83 13.23
CA PHE A 19 -24.27 64.08 12.73
C PHE A 19 -22.74 64.01 12.57
N SER A 20 -22.11 64.63 11.56
CA SER A 20 -22.62 65.15 10.27
C SER A 20 -21.51 65.53 9.29
N SER A 21 -21.83 65.51 7.98
CA SER A 21 -21.29 66.31 6.86
C SER A 21 -20.08 67.25 7.07
N ALA A 22 -19.14 67.21 6.12
CA ALA A 22 -18.98 68.29 5.13
C ALA A 22 -18.05 67.87 3.97
N ALA A 23 -18.22 68.48 2.79
CA ALA A 23 -17.30 68.39 1.67
C ALA A 23 -16.73 69.78 1.34
N CYS A 24 -15.55 69.85 0.73
CA CYS A 24 -15.08 71.06 0.06
C CYS A 24 -14.49 70.72 -1.33
N LYS A 25 -14.46 71.72 -2.22
CA LYS A 25 -14.09 71.61 -3.64
C LYS A 25 -12.92 72.54 -3.97
N LYS A 26 -12.42 72.38 -5.21
CA LYS A 26 -11.69 73.35 -6.07
C LYS A 26 -10.16 73.35 -6.02
N SER A 27 -9.42 73.68 -7.10
CA SER A 27 -9.64 73.65 -8.59
C SER A 27 -8.45 74.34 -9.31
N VAL A 28 -8.35 74.23 -10.66
CA VAL A 28 -7.59 75.14 -11.58
C VAL A 28 -6.04 74.96 -11.50
N LYS A 29 -5.21 74.94 -12.56
CA LYS A 29 -5.21 75.01 -14.06
C LYS A 29 -3.95 74.21 -14.52
N VAL A 30 -3.79 73.51 -15.64
CA VAL A 30 -3.95 73.80 -17.10
C VAL A 30 -3.05 74.93 -17.63
N ASP A 31 -2.08 74.55 -18.49
CA ASP A 31 -1.55 75.36 -19.61
C ASP A 31 -1.06 74.41 -20.75
N ASN A 32 -0.84 74.93 -21.96
CA ASN A 32 -1.04 74.16 -23.20
C ASN A 32 -0.09 74.57 -24.37
N VAL A 33 0.65 73.61 -24.97
CA VAL A 33 1.35 73.67 -26.31
C VAL A 33 1.57 72.20 -26.75
N SER A 34 1.06 71.57 -27.83
CA SER A 34 0.56 71.92 -29.18
C SER A 34 1.55 71.68 -30.35
N SER A 35 1.47 70.50 -31.00
CA SER A 35 1.71 70.33 -32.45
C SER A 35 1.25 68.94 -32.96
N GLU A 36 0.42 68.93 -34.00
CA GLU A 36 -0.10 67.76 -34.75
C GLU A 36 0.75 67.46 -36.02
N PRO A 37 0.34 66.60 -36.98
CA PRO A 37 -0.03 65.16 -36.86
C PRO A 37 0.66 64.27 -37.93
N VAL A 38 0.58 62.94 -37.78
CA VAL A 38 0.49 61.99 -38.91
C VAL A 38 -0.51 60.88 -38.57
N ILE A 39 -1.41 60.56 -39.51
CA ILE A 39 -2.42 59.50 -39.35
C ILE A 39 -1.95 58.21 -40.02
N SER A 40 -2.00 57.09 -39.30
CA SER A 40 -2.13 55.76 -39.91
C SER A 40 -2.85 54.81 -38.93
N SER A 41 -3.94 54.20 -39.36
CA SER A 41 -4.84 53.45 -38.49
C SER A 41 -4.57 51.94 -38.50
N LYS A 42 -4.34 51.38 -37.31
CA LYS A 42 -4.76 50.02 -36.97
C LYS A 42 -5.68 50.09 -35.75
N PRO A 43 -6.74 49.26 -35.66
CA PRO A 43 -7.51 49.16 -34.42
C PRO A 43 -6.59 48.64 -33.31
N ALA A 44 -6.75 49.18 -32.11
CA ALA A 44 -6.07 48.62 -30.95
C ALA A 44 -6.64 47.23 -30.68
N VAL A 45 -5.80 46.20 -30.77
CA VAL A 45 -5.97 45.04 -29.90
C VAL A 45 -5.77 45.59 -28.48
N SER A 46 -6.76 45.43 -27.61
CA SER A 46 -6.54 45.65 -26.19
C SER A 46 -5.51 44.62 -25.73
N GLU A 47 -4.37 45.10 -25.24
CA GLU A 47 -3.61 44.35 -24.24
C GLU A 47 -4.53 44.23 -23.01
N GLU A 48 -5.34 43.18 -22.99
CA GLU A 48 -5.94 42.71 -21.75
C GLU A 48 -4.77 42.43 -20.81
N ALA A 49 -4.80 43.04 -19.62
CA ALA A 49 -3.81 42.75 -18.60
C ALA A 49 -3.78 41.22 -18.37
N PRO A 50 -2.59 40.59 -18.25
CA PRO A 50 -2.45 39.15 -18.26
C PRO A 50 -3.43 38.53 -17.26
N VAL A 51 -4.37 37.73 -17.79
CA VAL A 51 -5.43 37.12 -16.99
C VAL A 51 -4.77 36.24 -15.94
N ASP A 52 -5.02 36.51 -14.66
CA ASP A 52 -4.48 35.68 -13.60
C ASP A 52 -5.13 34.28 -13.68
N ASN A 53 -4.41 33.35 -14.29
CA ASN A 53 -4.88 32.00 -14.62
C ASN A 53 -5.15 31.12 -13.37
N GLY A 54 -5.08 31.69 -12.16
CA GLY A 54 -5.10 30.97 -10.88
C GLY A 54 -3.82 30.18 -10.59
N ILE A 55 -2.90 30.09 -11.55
CA ILE A 55 -1.60 29.42 -11.40
C ILE A 55 -0.70 30.30 -10.53
N ARG A 56 -0.66 29.96 -9.24
CA ARG A 56 0.29 30.50 -8.27
C ARG A 56 1.63 29.78 -8.35
N LEU A 57 2.66 30.37 -7.77
CA LEU A 57 3.93 29.69 -7.54
C LEU A 57 3.74 28.53 -6.56
N VAL A 58 3.95 27.30 -7.03
CA VAL A 58 3.89 26.08 -6.22
C VAL A 58 5.16 25.28 -6.42
N ILE A 59 6.01 25.22 -5.39
CA ILE A 59 7.13 24.28 -5.35
C ILE A 59 6.58 22.90 -4.99
N SER A 60 6.54 21.99 -5.97
CA SER A 60 6.03 20.63 -5.81
C SER A 60 7.08 19.67 -5.24
N SER A 61 8.37 20.04 -5.31
CA SER A 61 9.46 19.39 -4.60
C SER A 61 10.58 20.40 -4.30
N PRO A 62 11.03 20.56 -3.04
CA PRO A 62 10.52 19.91 -1.83
C PRO A 62 9.18 20.50 -1.37
N GLN A 63 8.34 19.67 -0.75
CA GLN A 63 7.07 20.13 -0.15
C GLN A 63 7.24 20.88 1.19
N LYS A 64 8.48 21.09 1.65
CA LYS A 64 8.82 21.75 2.91
C LYS A 64 9.84 22.85 2.65
N ASN A 65 9.68 24.00 3.31
CA ASN A 65 10.63 25.12 3.28
C ASN A 65 12.01 24.78 3.89
N THR A 66 12.18 23.61 4.51
CA THR A 66 13.49 23.07 4.90
C THR A 66 13.57 21.59 4.53
N ASP A 67 14.65 21.22 3.85
CA ASP A 67 14.94 19.85 3.41
C ASP A 67 16.38 19.44 3.79
N TYR A 68 16.65 18.15 3.88
CA TYR A 68 17.93 17.59 4.38
C TYR A 68 18.42 16.47 3.47
N VAL A 69 19.56 16.66 2.81
CA VAL A 69 20.12 15.72 1.82
C VAL A 69 21.57 15.35 2.08
N THR A 70 21.99 14.23 1.49
CA THR A 70 23.32 13.60 1.64
C THR A 70 24.13 13.54 0.34
N GLU A 71 23.57 14.08 -0.74
CA GLU A 71 24.14 14.17 -2.08
C GLU A 71 24.12 15.64 -2.55
N PRO A 72 25.09 16.08 -3.37
CA PRO A 72 25.27 17.49 -3.71
C PRO A 72 24.34 17.98 -4.82
N ASP A 73 23.85 17.11 -5.69
CA ASP A 73 23.02 17.50 -6.83
C ASP A 73 21.53 17.45 -6.45
N TYR A 74 20.83 18.56 -6.65
CA TYR A 74 19.47 18.76 -6.15
C TYR A 74 18.61 19.46 -7.19
N THR A 75 17.38 18.98 -7.38
CA THR A 75 16.43 19.59 -8.33
C THR A 75 15.14 19.99 -7.63
N PHE A 76 14.86 21.28 -7.68
CA PHE A 76 13.55 21.82 -7.35
C PHE A 76 12.59 21.58 -8.51
N PHE A 77 11.35 21.20 -8.19
CA PHE A 77 10.27 21.08 -9.17
C PHE A 77 9.10 21.95 -8.73
N GLY A 78 8.35 22.48 -9.69
CA GLY A 78 7.16 23.27 -9.40
C GLY A 78 6.42 23.74 -10.63
N THR A 79 5.39 24.53 -10.38
CA THR A 79 4.67 25.33 -11.37
C THR A 79 4.67 26.79 -10.97
N SER A 80 4.62 27.68 -11.95
CA SER A 80 4.19 29.07 -11.78
C SER A 80 3.53 29.53 -13.08
N ASP A 81 2.99 30.75 -13.13
CA ASP A 81 2.43 31.27 -14.38
C ASP A 81 3.53 31.31 -15.47
N PRO A 82 3.31 30.76 -16.67
CA PRO A 82 4.28 30.87 -17.76
C PRO A 82 4.46 32.32 -18.24
N ALA A 83 3.41 33.14 -18.18
CA ALA A 83 3.43 34.51 -18.71
C ALA A 83 4.24 35.51 -17.87
N GLU A 84 4.39 35.24 -16.56
CA GLU A 84 5.09 36.12 -15.61
C GLU A 84 6.46 35.54 -15.20
N PRO A 85 7.51 36.36 -14.98
CA PRO A 85 8.84 35.86 -14.64
C PRO A 85 8.86 35.00 -13.36
N LEU A 86 9.71 33.97 -13.38
CA LEU A 86 10.13 33.22 -12.19
C LEU A 86 11.66 33.36 -12.06
N THR A 87 12.13 33.72 -10.87
CA THR A 87 13.57 33.68 -10.56
C THR A 87 13.85 32.89 -9.29
N VAL A 88 15.07 32.37 -9.16
CA VAL A 88 15.64 31.82 -7.93
C VAL A 88 16.88 32.63 -7.57
N ASN A 89 16.84 33.32 -6.43
CA ASN A 89 17.90 34.24 -6.00
C ASN A 89 18.29 35.25 -7.11
N GLY A 90 17.31 35.78 -7.85
CA GLY A 90 17.51 36.68 -8.99
C GLY A 90 17.97 36.02 -10.30
N THR A 91 18.21 34.70 -10.34
CA THR A 91 18.51 33.96 -11.57
C THR A 91 17.21 33.46 -12.21
N ALA A 92 16.96 33.80 -13.48
CA ALA A 92 15.74 33.37 -14.17
C ALA A 92 15.64 31.82 -14.27
N VAL A 93 14.41 31.30 -14.18
CA VAL A 93 14.11 29.86 -14.32
C VAL A 93 13.19 29.66 -15.53
N GLU A 94 13.58 28.78 -16.45
CA GLU A 94 12.78 28.42 -17.62
C GLU A 94 11.57 27.55 -17.22
N ARG A 95 10.47 27.70 -17.96
CA ARG A 95 9.18 27.00 -17.75
C ARG A 95 8.67 26.42 -19.08
N GLY A 96 7.92 25.33 -19.00
CA GLY A 96 7.09 24.86 -20.11
C GLY A 96 5.90 25.79 -20.37
N GLU A 97 5.18 25.57 -21.48
CA GLU A 97 3.95 26.30 -21.82
C GLU A 97 2.82 26.05 -20.80
N ASP A 98 2.92 24.97 -20.03
CA ASP A 98 2.06 24.58 -18.90
C ASP A 98 2.49 25.22 -17.56
N GLY A 99 3.58 26.01 -17.54
CA GLY A 99 4.14 26.63 -16.35
C GLY A 99 5.03 25.72 -15.50
N ILE A 100 5.25 24.45 -15.87
CA ILE A 100 6.10 23.51 -15.13
C ILE A 100 7.58 23.91 -15.28
N PHE A 101 8.36 23.82 -14.19
CA PHE A 101 9.82 23.94 -14.23
C PHE A 101 10.54 22.84 -13.43
N ALA A 102 11.82 22.66 -13.79
CA ALA A 102 12.80 21.93 -13.02
C ALA A 102 14.07 22.80 -12.87
N TYR A 103 14.42 23.19 -11.64
CA TYR A 103 15.60 24.00 -11.34
C TYR A 103 16.63 23.15 -10.61
N SER A 104 17.66 22.71 -11.36
CA SER A 104 18.76 21.88 -10.85
C SER A 104 19.94 22.73 -10.40
N VAL A 105 20.49 22.41 -9.22
CA VAL A 105 21.58 23.14 -8.58
C VAL A 105 22.52 22.18 -7.84
N LYS A 106 23.80 22.53 -7.78
CA LYS A 106 24.80 21.82 -6.97
C LYS A 106 25.00 22.54 -5.64
N LEU A 107 24.70 21.84 -4.55
CA LEU A 107 24.67 22.34 -3.18
C LEU A 107 26.08 22.41 -2.56
N ASN A 108 26.30 23.45 -1.76
CA ASN A 108 27.43 23.54 -0.84
C ASN A 108 27.10 22.80 0.45
N VAL A 109 28.12 22.27 1.16
CA VAL A 109 27.90 21.59 2.45
C VAL A 109 27.42 22.60 3.50
N GLY A 110 26.32 22.30 4.17
CA GLY A 110 25.61 23.22 5.07
C GLY A 110 24.28 23.71 4.48
N ASN A 111 23.84 24.89 4.90
CA ASN A 111 22.55 25.47 4.48
C ASN A 111 22.70 26.19 3.13
N ASN A 112 21.88 25.80 2.15
CA ASN A 112 21.74 26.48 0.87
C ASN A 112 20.34 27.12 0.84
N VAL A 113 20.25 28.43 0.57
CA VAL A 113 18.99 29.18 0.61
C VAL A 113 18.55 29.57 -0.80
N PHE A 114 17.28 29.37 -1.10
CA PHE A 114 16.67 29.57 -2.40
C PHE A 114 15.38 30.37 -2.24
N ASN A 115 15.41 31.63 -2.66
CA ASN A 115 14.24 32.50 -2.76
C ASN A 115 13.66 32.37 -4.16
N PHE A 116 12.50 31.71 -4.28
CA PHE A 116 11.72 31.68 -5.52
C PHE A 116 10.85 32.93 -5.56
N GLU A 117 10.97 33.73 -6.62
CA GLU A 117 10.30 35.03 -6.76
C GLU A 117 9.43 35.05 -8.03
N HIS A 118 8.13 35.31 -7.86
CA HIS A 118 7.13 35.29 -8.95
C HIS A 118 5.93 36.19 -8.60
N LYS A 119 5.41 36.98 -9.54
CA LYS A 119 4.28 37.93 -9.34
C LYS A 119 4.41 38.87 -8.12
N GLY A 120 5.64 39.08 -7.62
CA GLY A 120 5.92 39.86 -6.40
C GLY A 120 5.83 39.09 -5.08
N GLU A 121 5.47 37.80 -5.11
CA GLU A 121 5.57 36.89 -3.96
C GLU A 121 6.96 36.24 -3.89
N THR A 122 7.45 35.97 -2.67
CA THR A 122 8.75 35.32 -2.43
C THR A 122 8.58 34.08 -1.54
N HIS A 123 9.03 32.93 -2.03
CA HIS A 123 9.00 31.66 -1.29
C HIS A 123 10.43 31.20 -0.99
N THR A 124 10.84 31.26 0.28
CA THR A 124 12.18 30.84 0.73
C THR A 124 12.21 29.35 1.10
N TYR A 125 13.18 28.64 0.53
CA TYR A 125 13.53 27.24 0.84
C TYR A 125 14.98 27.15 1.33
N THR A 126 15.23 26.27 2.30
CA THR A 126 16.58 25.97 2.82
C THR A 126 16.89 24.49 2.67
N VAL A 127 17.86 24.14 1.82
CA VAL A 127 18.31 22.75 1.66
C VAL A 127 19.63 22.58 2.42
N ASN A 128 19.59 21.80 3.50
CA ASN A 128 20.76 21.43 4.27
C ASN A 128 21.43 20.21 3.63
N TYR A 129 22.57 20.41 2.96
CA TYR A 129 23.39 19.31 2.48
C TYR A 129 24.38 18.91 3.58
N ARG A 130 24.12 17.76 4.22
CA ARG A 130 25.06 17.12 5.13
C ARG A 130 25.90 16.10 4.36
N TYR A 131 27.18 16.40 4.19
CA TYR A 131 28.14 15.41 3.71
C TYR A 131 28.27 14.25 4.71
N VAL A 132 27.95 13.04 4.25
CA VAL A 132 28.16 11.77 4.95
C VAL A 132 28.96 10.82 4.06
N ILE A 133 29.65 9.85 4.67
CA ILE A 133 30.34 8.76 3.97
C ILE A 133 29.45 7.52 3.94
N ILE A 134 28.68 7.26 5.00
CA ILE A 134 27.70 6.17 5.09
C ILE A 134 26.30 6.77 5.00
N LYS A 135 25.51 6.32 4.02
CA LYS A 135 24.10 6.70 3.84
C LYS A 135 23.19 5.88 4.74
N GLU A 136 23.47 4.58 4.85
CA GLU A 136 22.72 3.59 5.63
C GLU A 136 23.57 2.35 5.93
N TYR A 137 23.17 1.54 6.91
CA TYR A 137 23.85 0.31 7.32
C TYR A 137 22.88 -0.68 7.94
N THR A 138 23.17 -1.98 7.79
CA THR A 138 22.32 -3.09 8.27
C THR A 138 23.14 -4.23 8.87
N PRO A 139 22.67 -4.89 9.96
CA PRO A 139 21.58 -4.44 10.84
C PRO A 139 21.92 -3.17 11.63
N SER A 140 20.98 -2.22 11.70
CA SER A 140 21.07 -0.98 12.49
C SER A 140 20.38 -1.09 13.85
N GLY A 141 19.24 -1.78 13.92
CA GLY A 141 18.52 -2.06 15.16
C GLY A 141 19.16 -3.15 16.04
N ALA A 142 18.50 -3.50 17.15
CA ALA A 142 18.83 -4.70 17.91
C ALA A 142 18.15 -5.91 17.28
N GLN A 143 18.84 -7.06 17.20
CA GLN A 143 18.35 -8.28 16.54
C GLN A 143 18.77 -9.53 17.29
N THR A 144 17.97 -10.60 17.15
CA THR A 144 18.18 -11.90 17.79
C THR A 144 18.14 -12.97 16.70
N TYR A 145 19.16 -13.85 16.67
CA TYR A 145 19.31 -14.89 15.64
C TYR A 145 19.46 -16.28 16.28
N PRO A 146 19.05 -17.37 15.59
CA PRO A 146 19.40 -18.74 15.98
C PRO A 146 20.91 -18.96 16.14
N SER A 147 21.30 -19.97 16.92
CA SER A 147 22.67 -20.49 16.98
C SER A 147 23.21 -20.84 15.58
N GLY A 148 24.46 -20.50 15.29
CA GLY A 148 25.13 -20.86 14.04
C GLY A 148 24.71 -20.05 12.82
N SER A 149 23.72 -19.15 12.96
CA SER A 149 23.30 -18.21 11.92
C SER A 149 24.44 -17.34 11.44
N THR A 150 24.31 -16.80 10.23
CA THR A 150 25.28 -15.89 9.63
C THR A 150 24.62 -14.54 9.33
N ILE A 151 25.08 -13.49 10.00
CA ILE A 151 24.62 -12.12 9.78
C ILE A 151 25.23 -11.60 8.47
N VAL A 152 24.38 -11.29 7.51
CA VAL A 152 24.78 -10.46 6.36
C VAL A 152 24.80 -9.00 6.82
N VAL A 153 25.94 -8.35 6.64
CA VAL A 153 26.14 -6.93 6.91
C VAL A 153 26.24 -6.16 5.60
N ASN A 154 25.40 -5.14 5.43
CA ASN A 154 25.41 -4.30 4.23
C ASN A 154 25.52 -2.83 4.66
N VAL A 155 26.39 -2.07 4.00
CA VAL A 155 26.62 -0.64 4.27
C VAL A 155 26.62 0.11 2.94
N ASN A 156 25.68 1.04 2.76
CA ASN A 156 25.65 1.88 1.57
C ASN A 156 26.57 3.09 1.81
N ALA A 157 27.71 3.12 1.13
CA ALA A 157 28.76 4.10 1.38
C ALA A 157 29.25 4.75 0.07
N ARG A 158 29.90 5.91 0.19
CA ARG A 158 30.39 6.65 -0.98
C ARG A 158 31.31 5.79 -1.84
N ARG A 159 31.12 5.84 -3.16
CA ARG A 159 31.88 5.07 -4.16
C ARG A 159 33.39 5.18 -3.93
N GLY A 160 34.10 4.04 -3.90
CA GLY A 160 35.54 4.01 -3.59
C GLY A 160 35.90 4.20 -2.11
N SER A 161 34.93 4.13 -1.18
CA SER A 161 35.23 3.94 0.26
C SER A 161 35.95 2.62 0.52
N THR A 162 36.78 2.58 1.56
CA THR A 162 37.12 1.33 2.26
C THR A 162 36.15 1.15 3.42
N VAL A 163 35.40 0.05 3.45
CA VAL A 163 34.36 -0.19 4.47
C VAL A 163 34.65 -1.46 5.25
N THR A 164 34.37 -1.43 6.56
CA THR A 164 34.63 -2.51 7.52
C THR A 164 33.47 -2.66 8.50
N ALA A 165 33.28 -3.88 9.01
CA ALA A 165 32.39 -4.19 10.13
C ALA A 165 33.18 -4.93 11.22
N ALA A 166 33.18 -4.37 12.43
CA ALA A 166 33.82 -4.94 13.61
C ALA A 166 32.80 -5.55 14.57
N PHE A 167 33.02 -6.79 15.02
CA PHE A 167 32.10 -7.53 15.89
C PHE A 167 32.84 -8.60 16.70
N ASN A 168 32.46 -8.78 17.97
CA ASN A 168 33.02 -9.80 18.87
C ASN A 168 34.57 -9.87 18.93
N GLY A 169 35.27 -8.74 18.70
CA GLY A 169 36.73 -8.65 18.67
C GLY A 169 37.35 -8.84 17.27
N GLU A 170 36.61 -9.36 16.30
CA GLU A 170 37.03 -9.47 14.90
C GLU A 170 36.67 -8.20 14.10
N THR A 171 37.27 -8.05 12.91
CA THR A 171 36.91 -7.00 11.95
C THR A 171 37.05 -7.53 10.53
N ILE A 172 35.95 -7.49 9.78
CA ILE A 172 35.92 -7.86 8.36
C ILE A 172 35.91 -6.60 7.48
N THR A 173 36.61 -6.67 6.34
CA THR A 173 36.45 -5.70 5.25
C THR A 173 35.24 -6.11 4.41
N LEU A 174 34.39 -5.14 4.05
CA LEU A 174 33.20 -5.38 3.24
C LEU A 174 33.55 -5.20 1.75
N THR A 175 32.98 -6.06 0.91
CA THR A 175 33.22 -6.06 -0.53
C THR A 175 32.20 -5.13 -1.20
N PRO A 176 32.64 -4.15 -2.03
CA PRO A 176 31.70 -3.35 -2.81
C PRO A 176 30.91 -4.22 -3.79
N GLU A 177 29.67 -3.82 -4.05
CA GLU A 177 28.86 -4.41 -5.12
C GLU A 177 29.47 -4.13 -6.50
N LYS A 178 28.97 -4.83 -7.53
CA LYS A 178 29.42 -4.57 -8.91
C LYS A 178 28.95 -3.20 -9.35
N ASP A 179 29.89 -2.32 -9.64
CA ASP A 179 29.60 -1.03 -10.23
C ASP A 179 29.03 -1.21 -11.65
N THR A 180 27.94 -0.49 -11.94
CA THR A 180 27.30 -0.44 -13.26
C THR A 180 27.04 1.02 -13.63
N ASP A 181 27.48 1.43 -14.82
CA ASP A 181 27.49 2.84 -15.28
C ASP A 181 26.10 3.50 -15.39
N GLU A 182 25.03 2.78 -15.08
CA GLU A 182 23.64 3.25 -15.12
C GLU A 182 23.22 4.03 -13.84
N ASN A 183 23.96 3.86 -12.73
CA ASN A 183 23.58 4.40 -11.41
C ASN A 183 24.18 5.79 -11.11
N LYS A 184 23.35 6.84 -11.23
CA LYS A 184 23.72 8.26 -11.07
C LYS A 184 23.97 8.75 -9.61
N THR A 185 24.23 7.87 -8.65
CA THR A 185 24.40 8.23 -7.21
C THR A 185 25.87 8.21 -6.77
N ASP A 186 26.18 9.03 -5.77
CA ASP A 186 27.49 9.08 -5.10
C ASP A 186 27.84 7.79 -4.32
N PHE A 187 26.88 6.90 -4.10
CA PHE A 187 26.96 5.77 -3.17
C PHE A 187 26.86 4.40 -3.87
N ILE A 188 27.34 3.35 -3.19
CA ILE A 188 27.26 1.95 -3.60
C ILE A 188 27.17 1.04 -2.35
N GLY A 189 26.54 -0.14 -2.46
CA GLY A 189 26.51 -1.12 -1.39
C GLY A 189 27.88 -1.76 -1.14
N TYR A 190 28.17 -2.04 0.13
CA TYR A 190 29.33 -2.79 0.60
C TYR A 190 28.87 -3.92 1.53
N ASN A 191 29.09 -5.16 1.11
CA ASN A 191 28.45 -6.32 1.71
C ASN A 191 29.49 -7.27 2.33
N GLY A 192 29.13 -7.92 3.43
CA GLY A 192 29.98 -8.88 4.13
C GLY A 192 29.17 -9.80 5.04
N VAL A 193 29.88 -10.69 5.73
CA VAL A 193 29.30 -11.92 6.27
C VAL A 193 29.96 -12.24 7.62
N ILE A 194 29.17 -12.28 8.70
CA ILE A 194 29.65 -12.53 10.08
C ILE A 194 28.95 -13.80 10.61
N ARG A 195 29.70 -14.86 10.89
CA ARG A 195 29.14 -16.11 11.41
C ARG A 195 29.00 -16.07 12.94
N LEU A 196 27.88 -16.56 13.46
CA LEU A 196 27.63 -16.64 14.90
C LEU A 196 28.01 -18.01 15.48
N PRO A 197 28.33 -18.10 16.79
CA PRO A 197 28.55 -19.35 17.50
C PRO A 197 27.38 -20.35 17.36
N SER A 198 27.69 -21.63 17.12
CA SER A 198 26.71 -22.69 16.80
C SER A 198 26.31 -23.60 17.95
N ASP A 199 27.06 -23.62 19.05
CA ASP A 199 27.02 -24.68 20.07
C ASP A 199 26.75 -24.06 21.47
N ASN A 200 25.76 -23.18 21.54
CA ASN A 200 25.50 -22.29 22.66
C ASN A 200 24.61 -22.97 23.70
N ALA A 201 25.11 -23.22 24.91
CA ALA A 201 24.31 -23.78 26.00
C ALA A 201 23.17 -22.85 26.49
N GLN A 202 23.23 -21.55 26.16
CA GLN A 202 22.30 -20.49 26.56
C GLN A 202 22.35 -19.34 25.56
N ASP A 203 21.39 -18.40 25.63
CA ASP A 203 21.40 -17.16 24.84
C ASP A 203 22.66 -16.31 25.12
N LEU A 204 23.39 -15.93 24.06
CA LEU A 204 24.59 -15.11 24.11
C LEU A 204 24.29 -13.68 23.63
N ASN A 205 24.46 -12.69 24.49
CA ASN A 205 24.50 -11.28 24.10
C ASN A 205 25.90 -10.93 23.58
N LEU A 206 26.05 -10.84 22.26
CA LEU A 206 27.34 -10.67 21.56
C LEU A 206 27.71 -9.18 21.33
N GLY A 207 27.01 -8.24 21.97
CA GLY A 207 27.32 -6.82 21.88
C GLY A 207 26.74 -6.16 20.63
N LYS A 208 27.54 -5.36 19.91
CA LYS A 208 27.11 -4.56 18.75
C LYS A 208 28.09 -4.73 17.60
N ILE A 209 27.59 -4.76 16.36
CA ILE A 209 28.42 -4.59 15.17
C ILE A 209 28.74 -3.10 15.03
N THR A 210 30.00 -2.76 14.73
CA THR A 210 30.43 -1.38 14.47
C THR A 210 30.93 -1.26 13.04
N TYR A 211 30.18 -0.52 12.24
CA TYR A 211 30.49 -0.21 10.85
C TYR A 211 31.41 1.01 10.80
N LYS A 212 32.41 0.98 9.92
CA LYS A 212 33.33 2.09 9.68
C LYS A 212 33.64 2.18 8.19
N ALA A 213 33.48 3.37 7.62
CA ALA A 213 33.87 3.69 6.26
C ALA A 213 34.94 4.79 6.24
N VAL A 214 35.89 4.67 5.31
CA VAL A 214 36.95 5.65 5.07
C VAL A 214 36.90 6.05 3.60
N HIS A 215 36.77 7.35 3.32
CA HIS A 215 36.66 7.91 1.98
C HIS A 215 37.37 9.26 1.91
N ASN A 216 38.25 9.45 0.92
CA ASN A 216 39.07 10.65 0.74
C ASN A 216 39.75 11.15 2.05
N GLY A 217 40.30 10.20 2.82
CA GLY A 217 40.97 10.46 4.10
C GLY A 217 40.05 10.75 5.30
N LYS A 218 38.75 10.99 5.07
CA LYS A 218 37.74 11.16 6.13
C LYS A 218 37.23 9.80 6.59
N THR A 219 36.76 9.72 7.84
CA THR A 219 36.19 8.51 8.45
C THR A 219 34.81 8.81 9.03
N GLU A 220 33.87 7.88 8.87
CA GLU A 220 32.57 7.88 9.58
C GLU A 220 32.31 6.46 10.10
N SER A 221 31.67 6.37 11.28
CA SER A 221 31.40 5.10 11.96
C SER A 221 30.04 5.11 12.65
N PHE A 222 29.38 3.96 12.66
CA PHE A 222 28.10 3.72 13.33
C PHE A 222 28.09 2.35 14.02
N SER A 223 27.18 2.11 14.97
CA SER A 223 27.02 0.79 15.59
C SER A 223 25.56 0.35 15.62
N SER A 224 25.34 -0.95 15.44
CA SER A 224 24.01 -1.59 15.54
C SER A 224 23.39 -1.44 16.95
N GLY A 225 22.15 -1.90 17.11
CA GLY A 225 21.64 -2.32 18.41
C GLY A 225 22.30 -3.62 18.88
N LYS A 226 21.85 -4.15 20.03
CA LYS A 226 22.41 -5.39 20.58
C LYS A 226 22.13 -6.57 19.65
N ILE A 227 23.12 -7.44 19.48
CA ILE A 227 23.02 -8.72 18.78
C ILE A 227 22.94 -9.84 19.81
N ILE A 228 21.87 -10.63 19.76
CA ILE A 228 21.71 -11.84 20.58
C ILE A 228 21.78 -13.06 19.66
N CYS A 229 22.59 -14.04 20.04
CA CYS A 229 22.58 -15.36 19.42
C CYS A 229 21.91 -16.34 20.39
N LYS A 230 20.92 -17.11 19.92
CA LYS A 230 20.17 -18.04 20.76
C LYS A 230 21.01 -19.20 21.27
N LYS A 231 20.52 -19.82 22.35
CA LYS A 231 20.83 -21.21 22.70
C LYS A 231 20.69 -22.10 21.45
N SER A 232 21.53 -23.13 21.37
CA SER A 232 21.39 -24.20 20.39
C SER A 232 20.35 -25.20 20.85
N ASP A 233 19.31 -25.36 20.04
CA ASP A 233 18.42 -26.51 20.10
C ASP A 233 18.95 -27.61 19.17
N VAL A 234 18.67 -28.87 19.52
CA VAL A 234 19.38 -30.02 18.93
C VAL A 234 18.89 -30.26 17.50
N ILE A 235 19.71 -29.88 16.52
CA ILE A 235 19.46 -30.17 15.10
C ILE A 235 19.69 -31.66 14.86
N VAL A 236 18.65 -32.36 14.41
CA VAL A 236 18.75 -33.74 13.88
C VAL A 236 18.54 -33.69 12.37
N ASP A 237 19.60 -34.06 11.65
CA ASP A 237 19.67 -34.35 10.21
C ASP A 237 19.00 -33.38 9.22
N TYR A 238 19.79 -32.44 8.71
CA TYR A 238 19.42 -31.55 7.60
C TYR A 238 20.28 -31.85 6.37
N ASP A 239 19.68 -32.47 5.36
CA ASP A 239 20.22 -32.45 3.99
C ASP A 239 19.65 -31.24 3.21
N PRO A 240 20.47 -30.24 2.83
CA PRO A 240 20.05 -29.15 1.95
C PRO A 240 19.68 -29.62 0.53
N ASN A 241 20.09 -30.82 0.13
CA ASN A 241 19.91 -31.36 -1.22
C ASN A 241 18.67 -32.25 -1.35
N ALA A 242 18.02 -32.63 -0.24
CA ALA A 242 16.81 -33.45 -0.24
C ALA A 242 15.55 -32.57 -0.37
N THR A 243 14.65 -32.95 -1.29
CA THR A 243 13.26 -32.47 -1.24
C THR A 243 12.54 -33.24 -0.12
N PRO A 244 11.85 -32.58 0.83
CA PRO A 244 10.97 -33.27 1.76
C PRO A 244 9.86 -34.02 1.01
N ASN A 245 9.51 -35.23 1.46
CA ASN A 245 8.43 -36.01 0.83
C ASN A 245 7.06 -35.38 1.13
N GLY A 246 6.28 -35.13 0.07
CA GLY A 246 4.94 -34.57 0.14
C GLY A 246 4.89 -33.04 -0.03
N GLY A 247 3.82 -32.43 0.49
CA GLY A 247 3.56 -30.98 0.40
C GLY A 247 3.61 -30.41 -1.03
N ARG A 248 3.97 -29.13 -1.14
CA ARG A 248 4.32 -28.47 -2.42
C ARG A 248 5.84 -28.27 -2.54
N TYR A 249 6.64 -29.03 -1.79
CA TYR A 249 8.06 -28.70 -1.55
C TYR A 249 8.94 -28.73 -2.81
N MET A 250 9.93 -27.85 -2.82
CA MET A 250 10.92 -27.72 -3.88
C MET A 250 12.35 -27.90 -3.36
N ASN A 251 13.23 -28.44 -4.20
CA ASN A 251 14.65 -28.42 -3.94
C ASN A 251 15.22 -27.03 -4.29
N VAL A 252 15.48 -26.22 -3.26
CA VAL A 252 16.05 -24.87 -3.38
C VAL A 252 17.58 -24.83 -3.16
N GLY A 253 18.19 -25.96 -2.80
CA GLY A 253 19.62 -26.19 -2.89
C GLY A 253 20.52 -25.27 -2.06
N SER A 254 20.13 -24.87 -0.84
CA SER A 254 21.07 -24.28 0.15
C SER A 254 20.47 -24.06 1.55
N GLY A 255 21.36 -23.80 2.52
CA GLY A 255 21.05 -23.15 3.79
C GLY A 255 20.94 -21.62 3.72
N TYR A 256 20.44 -21.06 2.61
CA TYR A 256 19.95 -19.68 2.63
C TYR A 256 18.54 -19.64 3.23
N ILE A 257 18.29 -18.69 4.12
CA ILE A 257 16.99 -18.40 4.72
C ILE A 257 16.45 -17.12 4.09
N ALA A 258 15.16 -17.12 3.77
CA ALA A 258 14.35 -15.96 3.45
C ALA A 258 13.52 -15.58 4.67
N GLU A 259 13.57 -14.31 5.08
CA GLU A 259 12.74 -13.70 6.12
C GLU A 259 11.80 -12.68 5.47
N ILE A 260 10.48 -12.84 5.66
CA ILE A 260 9.50 -11.82 5.23
C ILE A 260 9.65 -10.59 6.13
N VAL A 261 10.11 -9.46 5.58
CA VAL A 261 10.36 -8.22 6.34
C VAL A 261 9.28 -7.15 6.15
N GLU A 262 8.51 -7.25 5.06
CA GLU A 262 7.24 -6.53 4.87
C GLU A 262 6.12 -7.07 5.76
N TYR A 263 4.98 -6.37 5.88
CA TYR A 263 3.85 -6.81 6.71
C TYR A 263 3.35 -8.21 6.33
N ASN A 264 3.19 -8.45 5.03
CA ASN A 264 3.01 -9.78 4.45
C ASN A 264 3.59 -9.79 3.03
N ALA A 265 3.97 -10.98 2.55
CA ALA A 265 4.45 -11.22 1.20
C ALA A 265 3.40 -12.00 0.40
N GLU A 266 2.98 -11.44 -0.73
CA GLU A 266 2.18 -12.17 -1.73
C GLU A 266 3.02 -13.32 -2.31
N THR A 267 2.46 -14.53 -2.28
CA THR A 267 3.09 -15.72 -2.83
C THR A 267 2.64 -16.00 -4.26
N PHE A 268 3.59 -16.37 -5.11
CA PHE A 268 3.38 -16.89 -6.45
C PHE A 268 3.72 -18.37 -6.51
N ASP A 269 3.38 -18.99 -7.63
CA ASP A 269 3.82 -20.34 -7.98
C ASP A 269 5.35 -20.40 -8.03
N GLY A 270 5.94 -21.30 -7.24
CA GLY A 270 7.38 -21.56 -7.20
C GLY A 270 7.85 -22.49 -8.30
N ASN A 271 6.99 -23.36 -8.83
CA ASN A 271 7.33 -24.37 -9.83
C ASN A 271 7.36 -23.78 -11.25
N VAL A 272 8.19 -22.74 -11.40
CA VAL A 272 8.19 -21.80 -12.50
C VAL A 272 9.62 -21.62 -13.00
N SER A 273 9.84 -21.87 -14.29
CA SER A 273 11.14 -21.70 -14.94
C SER A 273 11.35 -20.27 -15.45
N ASP A 274 12.61 -19.84 -15.57
CA ASP A 274 12.98 -18.58 -16.25
C ASP A 274 12.41 -18.49 -17.68
N ALA A 275 12.23 -19.63 -18.35
CA ALA A 275 11.67 -19.67 -19.70
C ALA A 275 10.18 -19.32 -19.70
N SER A 276 9.40 -19.90 -18.78
CA SER A 276 7.97 -19.59 -18.61
C SER A 276 7.71 -18.22 -17.96
N LEU A 277 8.72 -17.57 -17.39
CA LEU A 277 8.61 -16.18 -16.98
C LEU A 277 8.84 -15.19 -18.11
N LYS A 278 9.71 -15.47 -19.08
CA LYS A 278 10.11 -14.47 -20.10
C LYS A 278 8.97 -13.96 -20.97
N ASP A 279 7.93 -14.76 -21.23
CA ASP A 279 6.71 -14.32 -21.91
C ASP A 279 5.65 -13.73 -20.96
N GLY A 280 5.83 -13.84 -19.65
CA GLY A 280 4.90 -13.42 -18.61
C GLY A 280 3.73 -14.39 -18.40
N SER A 281 3.77 -15.62 -18.91
CA SER A 281 2.66 -16.59 -18.87
C SER A 281 2.32 -17.16 -17.49
N VAL A 282 3.14 -16.89 -16.47
CA VAL A 282 2.88 -17.33 -15.08
C VAL A 282 3.15 -16.27 -14.00
N ASP A 283 3.62 -15.07 -14.36
CA ASP A 283 3.96 -14.01 -13.39
C ASP A 283 2.74 -13.16 -12.99
N TRP A 284 1.75 -13.80 -12.38
CA TRP A 284 0.44 -13.19 -12.11
C TRP A 284 0.03 -13.28 -10.65
N SER A 285 -0.67 -12.27 -10.17
CA SER A 285 -1.56 -12.45 -9.03
C SER A 285 -2.74 -13.36 -9.38
N ARG A 286 -3.10 -14.27 -8.49
CA ARG A 286 -4.18 -15.25 -8.64
C ARG A 286 -5.06 -15.25 -7.38
N PRO A 287 -6.35 -15.63 -7.43
CA PRO A 287 -7.19 -15.76 -6.22
C PRO A 287 -6.73 -16.84 -5.24
N THR A 288 -5.80 -17.69 -5.66
CA THR A 288 -5.15 -18.75 -4.87
C THR A 288 -3.78 -18.33 -4.31
N ASN A 289 -3.36 -17.08 -4.52
CA ASN A 289 -2.15 -16.55 -3.90
C ASN A 289 -2.39 -16.39 -2.39
N ASN A 290 -1.38 -16.75 -1.62
CA ASN A 290 -1.33 -16.59 -0.18
C ASN A 290 -0.56 -15.33 0.22
N TYR A 291 -0.67 -14.97 1.50
CA TYR A 291 -0.02 -13.81 2.08
C TYR A 291 0.73 -14.23 3.35
N LEU A 292 2.02 -14.52 3.21
CA LEU A 292 2.85 -14.97 4.33
C LEU A 292 3.20 -13.78 5.25
N PRO A 293 2.95 -13.85 6.57
CA PRO A 293 3.10 -12.70 7.46
C PRO A 293 4.56 -12.31 7.76
N LYS A 294 4.73 -11.08 8.26
CA LYS A 294 6.02 -10.54 8.69
C LYS A 294 6.72 -11.44 9.70
N GLY A 295 7.95 -11.83 9.40
CA GLY A 295 8.76 -12.72 10.21
C GLY A 295 8.53 -14.20 9.93
N THR A 296 7.70 -14.58 8.94
CA THR A 296 7.77 -15.92 8.36
C THR A 296 9.17 -16.14 7.78
N LEU A 297 9.71 -17.33 8.03
CA LEU A 297 11.00 -17.81 7.58
C LEU A 297 10.79 -19.01 6.65
N ASP A 298 11.67 -19.21 5.68
CA ASP A 298 11.85 -20.51 5.00
C ASP A 298 13.26 -20.63 4.43
N TYR A 299 13.70 -21.87 4.13
CA TYR A 299 14.83 -22.10 3.25
C TYR A 299 14.51 -21.57 1.85
N CYS A 300 15.51 -21.06 1.12
CA CYS A 300 15.28 -20.41 -0.17
C CYS A 300 16.39 -20.63 -1.20
N SER A 301 16.09 -20.30 -2.46
CA SER A 301 16.97 -20.48 -3.60
C SER A 301 18.24 -19.62 -3.50
N THR A 302 19.39 -20.20 -3.85
CA THR A 302 20.66 -19.46 -4.00
C THR A 302 20.53 -18.36 -5.04
N SER A 303 20.16 -18.76 -6.26
CA SER A 303 19.81 -17.87 -7.37
C SER A 303 18.53 -17.08 -7.09
N LEU A 304 18.49 -15.85 -7.59
CA LEU A 304 17.25 -15.10 -7.77
C LEU A 304 16.60 -15.49 -9.09
N ILE A 305 15.28 -15.36 -9.15
CA ILE A 305 14.51 -15.45 -10.39
C ILE A 305 14.10 -14.02 -10.77
N SER A 306 14.46 -13.56 -11.98
CA SER A 306 14.22 -12.18 -12.41
C SER A 306 13.27 -12.13 -13.60
N TYR A 307 12.23 -11.29 -13.50
CA TYR A 307 11.32 -10.98 -14.61
C TYR A 307 11.17 -9.47 -14.76
N LYS A 308 11.52 -8.93 -15.94
CA LYS A 308 11.63 -7.48 -16.19
C LYS A 308 12.52 -6.84 -15.12
N GLU A 309 12.03 -5.83 -14.42
CA GLU A 309 12.71 -5.08 -13.35
C GLU A 309 12.40 -5.65 -11.95
N THR A 310 11.89 -6.89 -11.86
CA THR A 310 11.40 -7.49 -10.62
C THR A 310 12.17 -8.75 -10.27
N ASN A 311 12.77 -8.75 -9.07
CA ASN A 311 13.49 -9.89 -8.53
C ASN A 311 12.62 -10.71 -7.56
N TYR A 312 12.79 -12.03 -7.63
CA TYR A 312 12.04 -12.99 -6.83
C TYR A 312 12.96 -14.03 -6.18
N VAL A 313 12.46 -14.61 -5.09
CA VAL A 313 13.09 -15.68 -4.31
C VAL A 313 12.15 -16.89 -4.30
N THR A 314 12.64 -18.09 -4.60
CA THR A 314 11.87 -19.32 -4.42
C THR A 314 12.11 -19.88 -3.03
N LEU A 315 11.02 -20.16 -2.32
CA LEU A 315 10.98 -20.75 -0.98
C LEU A 315 10.88 -22.27 -1.09
N ARG A 316 11.43 -23.00 -0.12
CA ARG A 316 11.40 -24.48 -0.10
C ARG A 316 9.96 -25.00 -0.03
N ALA A 317 9.03 -24.27 0.58
CA ALA A 317 7.59 -24.51 0.61
C ALA A 317 6.85 -24.25 -0.73
N GLY A 318 7.52 -24.37 -1.89
CA GLY A 318 6.86 -24.33 -3.21
C GLY A 318 6.33 -22.96 -3.65
N TYR A 319 6.58 -21.92 -2.86
CA TYR A 319 6.22 -20.56 -3.18
C TYR A 319 7.37 -19.81 -3.83
N ARG A 320 7.04 -18.81 -4.65
CA ARG A 320 7.96 -17.74 -5.03
C ARG A 320 7.44 -16.43 -4.46
N VAL A 321 8.30 -15.59 -3.92
CA VAL A 321 7.95 -14.29 -3.33
C VAL A 321 8.82 -13.20 -3.92
N TYR A 322 8.33 -11.96 -3.94
CA TYR A 322 9.15 -10.79 -4.28
C TYR A 322 10.39 -10.73 -3.37
N LEU A 323 11.57 -10.46 -3.92
CA LEU A 323 12.69 -9.97 -3.13
C LEU A 323 12.39 -8.55 -2.64
N GLU A 324 11.85 -7.75 -3.55
CA GLU A 324 11.64 -6.30 -3.45
C GLU A 324 10.47 -5.88 -4.35
N ARG A 325 9.81 -4.76 -4.02
CA ARG A 325 8.68 -4.21 -4.80
C ARG A 325 8.71 -2.69 -4.87
N LYS A 326 8.24 -2.13 -5.99
CA LYS A 326 8.04 -0.67 -6.16
C LYS A 326 6.73 -0.23 -5.51
N ASP A 327 6.75 0.80 -4.68
CA ASP A 327 5.59 1.36 -3.97
C ASP A 327 5.00 2.55 -4.74
N LYS A 328 4.10 2.29 -5.69
CA LYS A 328 3.53 3.35 -6.55
C LYS A 328 2.80 4.42 -5.70
N PRO A 329 2.95 5.72 -6.03
CA PRO A 329 3.64 6.27 -7.21
C PRO A 329 5.16 6.48 -7.03
N HIS A 330 5.75 6.08 -5.90
CA HIS A 330 7.20 6.11 -5.69
C HIS A 330 7.90 5.03 -6.54
N THR A 331 9.12 5.33 -6.98
CA THR A 331 9.95 4.41 -7.78
C THR A 331 10.94 3.60 -6.94
N GLU A 332 11.05 3.92 -5.65
CA GLU A 332 11.90 3.24 -4.67
C GLU A 332 11.51 1.76 -4.52
N LEU A 333 12.52 0.90 -4.44
CA LEU A 333 12.38 -0.53 -4.20
C LEU A 333 12.39 -0.79 -2.70
N LYS A 334 11.28 -1.31 -2.17
CA LYS A 334 11.17 -1.72 -0.78
C LYS A 334 11.44 -3.22 -0.66
N PRO A 335 12.35 -3.68 0.23
CA PRO A 335 12.64 -5.09 0.40
C PRO A 335 11.43 -5.80 1.01
N VAL A 336 10.93 -6.83 0.33
CA VAL A 336 9.86 -7.72 0.82
C VAL A 336 10.47 -8.87 1.61
N VAL A 337 11.64 -9.35 1.18
CA VAL A 337 12.40 -10.45 1.78
C VAL A 337 13.82 -10.01 2.12
N ARG A 338 14.28 -10.34 3.32
CA ARG A 338 15.72 -10.38 3.65
C ARG A 338 16.24 -11.80 3.43
N ARG A 339 17.42 -11.93 2.80
CA ARG A 339 18.11 -13.22 2.67
C ARG A 339 19.40 -13.24 3.49
N TYR A 340 19.67 -14.36 4.16
CA TYR A 340 20.91 -14.63 4.90
C TYR A 340 21.22 -16.14 4.93
N VAL A 341 22.38 -16.54 5.45
CA VAL A 341 22.76 -17.97 5.58
C VAL A 341 22.56 -18.44 7.02
N GLY A 342 22.00 -19.63 7.20
CA GLY A 342 21.79 -20.22 8.53
C GLY A 342 21.03 -21.54 8.48
N SER A 343 20.55 -21.98 9.64
CA SER A 343 19.71 -23.16 9.80
C SER A 343 18.37 -22.81 10.43
N LEU A 344 17.32 -23.45 9.93
CA LEU A 344 15.98 -23.54 10.54
C LEU A 344 15.80 -24.97 11.07
N PRO A 345 14.92 -25.20 12.06
CA PRO A 345 14.52 -26.55 12.45
C PRO A 345 14.03 -27.35 11.25
N ASP A 346 14.26 -28.67 11.25
CA ASP A 346 13.93 -29.55 10.12
C ASP A 346 12.41 -29.85 10.05
N HIS A 347 11.75 -29.79 11.20
CA HIS A 347 10.31 -29.90 11.41
C HIS A 347 9.75 -28.64 12.06
N ASN A 348 8.42 -28.51 12.08
CA ASN A 348 7.69 -27.58 12.92
C ASN A 348 6.73 -28.37 13.82
N GLU A 349 6.36 -27.78 14.95
CA GLU A 349 5.33 -28.28 15.85
C GLU A 349 4.25 -27.20 15.93
N ILE A 350 2.99 -27.55 15.71
CA ILE A 350 1.87 -26.60 15.78
C ILE A 350 1.02 -26.94 17.00
N LYS A 351 0.61 -25.93 17.77
CA LYS A 351 -0.24 -26.13 18.95
C LYS A 351 -1.30 -25.05 19.08
N VAL A 352 -2.54 -25.46 19.34
CA VAL A 352 -3.68 -24.56 19.56
C VAL A 352 -3.50 -23.84 20.90
N ALA A 353 -3.39 -22.51 20.84
CA ALA A 353 -3.26 -21.66 22.02
C ALA A 353 -4.59 -20.94 22.36
N ASP A 354 -5.35 -20.52 21.35
CA ASP A 354 -6.69 -19.92 21.51
C ASP A 354 -7.54 -20.07 20.24
N PHE A 355 -8.86 -20.14 20.41
CA PHE A 355 -9.85 -19.99 19.34
C PHE A 355 -11.02 -19.15 19.85
N SER A 356 -11.08 -17.89 19.44
CA SER A 356 -11.95 -16.86 20.04
C SER A 356 -12.75 -16.06 19.01
N GLU A 357 -13.69 -15.26 19.49
CA GLU A 357 -14.68 -14.51 18.71
C GLU A 357 -14.97 -13.18 19.44
N ASP A 358 -15.09 -12.06 18.71
CA ASP A 358 -15.32 -10.72 19.31
C ASP A 358 -16.49 -9.92 18.71
N GLY A 359 -17.42 -10.60 18.04
CA GLY A 359 -18.50 -10.02 17.24
C GLY A 359 -18.08 -9.51 15.86
N SER A 360 -16.79 -9.28 15.60
CA SER A 360 -16.27 -8.78 14.31
C SER A 360 -15.34 -9.78 13.61
N HIS A 361 -14.54 -10.52 14.37
CA HIS A 361 -13.59 -11.50 13.85
C HIS A 361 -13.64 -12.80 14.66
N THR A 362 -13.51 -13.93 13.96
CA THR A 362 -13.06 -15.18 14.57
C THR A 362 -11.55 -15.21 14.52
N ARG A 363 -10.90 -15.57 15.63
CA ARG A 363 -9.44 -15.70 15.73
C ARG A 363 -9.03 -17.14 16.00
N LEU A 364 -7.93 -17.54 15.38
CA LEU A 364 -7.18 -18.74 15.72
C LEU A 364 -5.77 -18.32 16.09
N THR A 365 -5.34 -18.62 17.31
CA THR A 365 -3.96 -18.38 17.77
C THR A 365 -3.26 -19.71 17.98
N LEU A 366 -2.06 -19.83 17.39
CA LEU A 366 -1.24 -21.03 17.40
C LEU A 366 0.15 -20.72 17.96
N ASP A 367 0.60 -21.53 18.91
CA ASP A 367 2.04 -21.67 19.15
C ASP A 367 2.64 -22.46 17.98
N ALA A 368 3.84 -22.08 17.57
CA ALA A 368 4.62 -22.79 16.55
C ALA A 368 6.09 -22.84 16.97
N LEU A 369 6.75 -24.00 16.81
CA LEU A 369 8.19 -24.16 17.13
C LEU A 369 9.04 -23.11 16.39
N TRP A 370 8.68 -22.82 15.13
CA TRP A 370 9.23 -21.69 14.39
C TRP A 370 8.23 -21.14 13.36
N LYS A 371 8.59 -19.98 12.79
CA LYS A 371 7.74 -19.17 11.91
C LYS A 371 7.71 -19.70 10.47
N ALA A 372 7.39 -20.98 10.29
CA ALA A 372 7.30 -21.62 8.98
C ALA A 372 6.19 -21.02 8.09
N PRO A 373 6.21 -21.28 6.75
CA PRO A 373 5.12 -20.93 5.86
C PRO A 373 3.86 -21.78 6.09
N PHE A 374 2.76 -21.38 5.47
CA PHE A 374 1.52 -22.16 5.39
C PHE A 374 0.84 -21.94 4.03
N TYR A 375 -0.07 -22.84 3.67
CA TYR A 375 -0.99 -22.68 2.55
C TYR A 375 -2.41 -22.53 3.09
N LEU A 376 -3.12 -21.45 2.75
CA LEU A 376 -4.56 -21.31 2.95
C LEU A 376 -5.26 -21.46 1.59
N ASP A 377 -6.10 -22.47 1.46
CA ASP A 377 -6.91 -22.76 0.27
C ASP A 377 -8.41 -22.64 0.58
N ILE A 378 -9.17 -21.97 -0.28
CA ILE A 378 -10.62 -21.75 -0.13
C ILE A 378 -11.36 -22.79 -0.98
N LEU A 379 -12.02 -23.78 -0.34
CA LEU A 379 -12.33 -25.04 -1.00
C LEU A 379 -13.76 -25.58 -0.76
N PRO A 380 -14.32 -26.32 -1.74
CA PRO A 380 -13.88 -26.41 -3.13
C PRO A 380 -14.26 -25.14 -3.91
N GLN A 381 -13.35 -24.55 -4.70
CA GLN A 381 -13.68 -23.45 -5.62
C GLN A 381 -13.10 -23.68 -7.02
N SER A 382 -13.97 -23.64 -8.03
CA SER A 382 -13.59 -23.73 -9.45
C SER A 382 -13.58 -22.36 -10.12
N TYR A 383 -12.72 -22.20 -11.13
CA TYR A 383 -12.50 -20.97 -11.90
C TYR A 383 -12.59 -21.30 -13.40
N THR A 384 -13.07 -20.38 -14.24
CA THR A 384 -13.44 -20.71 -15.63
C THR A 384 -12.26 -21.08 -16.52
N ASN A 385 -11.14 -20.35 -16.44
CA ASN A 385 -9.97 -20.59 -17.29
C ASN A 385 -8.67 -20.05 -16.64
N PRO A 386 -8.19 -20.66 -15.53
CA PRO A 386 -6.92 -20.31 -14.89
C PRO A 386 -5.73 -20.24 -15.83
N ALA A 387 -5.66 -21.12 -16.83
CA ALA A 387 -4.53 -21.22 -17.76
C ALA A 387 -4.37 -20.01 -18.70
N LYS A 388 -5.32 -19.06 -18.72
CA LYS A 388 -5.21 -17.79 -19.47
C LYS A 388 -5.58 -16.58 -18.63
N GLN A 389 -5.25 -16.61 -17.34
CA GLN A 389 -5.48 -15.54 -16.37
C GLN A 389 -6.98 -15.17 -16.16
N ASP A 390 -7.92 -16.04 -16.56
CA ASP A 390 -9.35 -15.83 -16.44
C ASP A 390 -9.91 -16.59 -15.22
N TYR A 391 -9.82 -15.95 -14.07
CA TYR A 391 -10.29 -16.46 -12.78
C TYR A 391 -11.72 -16.01 -12.44
N ARG A 392 -12.60 -15.84 -13.43
CA ARG A 392 -14.04 -15.72 -13.15
C ARG A 392 -14.53 -17.00 -12.48
N ILE A 393 -15.41 -16.86 -11.49
CA ILE A 393 -16.19 -17.98 -10.95
C ILE A 393 -17.64 -17.81 -11.42
N THR A 394 -18.35 -18.91 -11.68
CA THR A 394 -19.79 -18.84 -11.96
C THR A 394 -20.56 -18.56 -10.68
N GLN A 395 -20.29 -19.35 -9.63
CA GLN A 395 -20.86 -19.26 -8.30
C GLN A 395 -19.80 -19.55 -7.23
N ALA A 396 -20.07 -19.15 -5.99
CA ALA A 396 -19.26 -19.52 -4.83
C ALA A 396 -19.62 -20.95 -4.38
N THR A 397 -18.65 -21.86 -4.44
CA THR A 397 -18.84 -23.30 -4.11
C THR A 397 -18.12 -23.74 -2.84
N TYR A 398 -17.31 -22.88 -2.23
CA TYR A 398 -16.51 -23.23 -1.06
C TYR A 398 -17.36 -23.43 0.19
N ASN A 399 -17.04 -24.52 0.90
CA ASN A 399 -17.72 -25.00 2.09
C ASN A 399 -16.79 -25.05 3.31
N TYR A 400 -15.48 -24.90 3.10
CA TYR A 400 -14.46 -24.85 4.14
C TYR A 400 -13.24 -24.01 3.66
N ILE A 401 -12.35 -23.71 4.60
CA ILE A 401 -10.96 -23.32 4.29
C ILE A 401 -10.01 -24.37 4.86
N ASP A 402 -8.95 -24.67 4.13
CA ASP A 402 -7.88 -25.57 4.55
C ASP A 402 -6.62 -24.74 4.82
N ILE A 403 -6.11 -24.80 6.06
CA ILE A 403 -4.85 -24.17 6.48
C ILE A 403 -3.83 -25.28 6.70
N THR A 404 -2.89 -25.39 5.77
CA THR A 404 -1.87 -26.44 5.73
C THR A 404 -0.53 -25.87 6.18
N PHE A 405 -0.03 -26.35 7.32
CA PHE A 405 1.18 -25.84 7.97
C PHE A 405 2.43 -26.55 7.44
N CYS A 406 3.40 -25.77 6.93
CA CYS A 406 4.62 -26.35 6.40
C CYS A 406 5.53 -26.89 7.52
N TYR A 407 6.22 -27.98 7.22
CA TYR A 407 7.14 -28.73 8.07
C TYR A 407 6.51 -29.35 9.33
N ALA A 408 5.19 -29.17 9.54
CA ALA A 408 4.49 -29.67 10.72
C ALA A 408 4.55 -31.20 10.81
N THR A 409 5.24 -31.72 11.83
CA THR A 409 5.25 -33.15 12.19
C THR A 409 4.36 -33.48 13.38
N SER A 410 3.80 -32.46 14.03
CA SER A 410 2.80 -32.58 15.08
C SER A 410 1.78 -31.44 15.00
N PHE A 411 0.55 -31.73 15.42
CA PHE A 411 -0.48 -30.73 15.69
C PHE A 411 -1.14 -31.08 17.03
N GLU A 412 -0.99 -30.23 18.04
CA GLU A 412 -1.54 -30.42 19.37
C GLU A 412 -2.75 -29.52 19.65
N GLY A 413 -3.74 -30.06 20.37
CA GLY A 413 -4.91 -29.32 20.85
C GLY A 413 -6.13 -29.43 19.92
N GLU A 414 -7.32 -29.37 20.53
CA GLU A 414 -8.60 -29.48 19.83
C GLU A 414 -9.23 -28.09 19.63
N ILE A 415 -9.75 -27.82 18.42
CA ILE A 415 -10.50 -26.58 18.14
C ILE A 415 -11.99 -26.88 18.27
N THR A 416 -12.51 -26.64 19.48
CA THR A 416 -13.96 -26.65 19.72
C THR A 416 -14.57 -25.36 19.16
N VAL A 417 -15.14 -25.41 17.96
CA VAL A 417 -15.89 -24.28 17.38
C VAL A 417 -17.23 -24.12 18.13
N PRO A 418 -17.49 -22.98 18.80
CA PRO A 418 -18.77 -22.78 19.51
C PRO A 418 -19.96 -22.72 18.54
N GLU A 419 -21.13 -23.22 18.95
CA GLU A 419 -22.37 -23.11 18.16
C GLU A 419 -22.73 -21.64 17.86
N SER A 420 -22.32 -20.70 18.70
CA SER A 420 -22.48 -19.26 18.49
C SER A 420 -21.55 -18.66 17.42
N ASN A 421 -20.45 -19.31 17.03
CA ASN A 421 -19.50 -18.74 16.06
C ASN A 421 -20.20 -18.43 14.74
N PRO A 422 -20.17 -17.21 14.20
CA PRO A 422 -21.03 -16.83 13.08
C PRO A 422 -20.53 -17.36 11.72
N LEU A 423 -19.25 -17.73 11.59
CA LEU A 423 -18.62 -18.12 10.33
C LEU A 423 -18.48 -19.65 10.18
N PHE A 424 -17.97 -20.32 11.22
CA PHE A 424 -17.61 -21.73 11.20
C PHE A 424 -18.59 -22.59 12.02
N LYS A 425 -18.67 -23.89 11.69
CA LYS A 425 -19.52 -24.88 12.38
C LYS A 425 -18.74 -26.02 13.03
N SER A 426 -17.53 -26.30 12.54
CA SER A 426 -16.65 -27.35 13.05
C SER A 426 -15.23 -27.16 12.51
N ALA A 427 -14.27 -27.78 13.19
CA ALA A 427 -12.88 -27.90 12.75
C ALA A 427 -12.50 -29.38 12.68
N GLU A 428 -11.58 -29.75 11.79
CA GLU A 428 -10.93 -31.06 11.79
C GLU A 428 -9.44 -30.91 11.47
N VAL A 429 -8.61 -31.75 12.09
CA VAL A 429 -7.15 -31.78 11.91
C VAL A 429 -6.80 -33.02 11.09
N ILE A 430 -6.10 -32.81 9.97
CA ILE A 430 -5.81 -33.82 8.96
C ILE A 430 -4.29 -33.97 8.85
N GLN A 431 -3.76 -35.15 9.18
CA GLN A 431 -2.41 -35.56 8.79
C GLN A 431 -2.41 -35.79 7.27
N ASN A 432 -1.50 -35.14 6.54
CA ASN A 432 -1.37 -35.36 5.11
C ASN A 432 -0.49 -36.57 4.80
N TYR A 433 -0.73 -37.17 3.64
CA TYR A 433 0.01 -38.33 3.13
C TYR A 433 0.37 -38.17 1.64
N THR A 434 1.50 -38.71 1.22
CA THR A 434 1.87 -38.87 -0.20
C THR A 434 0.99 -39.91 -0.89
N ALA A 435 1.02 -39.95 -2.23
CA ALA A 435 0.25 -40.91 -3.03
C ALA A 435 0.64 -42.38 -2.82
N ASP A 436 1.78 -42.67 -2.17
CA ASP A 436 2.20 -44.01 -1.75
C ASP A 436 1.79 -44.38 -0.31
N GLY A 437 1.13 -43.47 0.42
CA GLY A 437 0.69 -43.66 1.80
C GLY A 437 1.70 -43.27 2.89
N SER A 438 2.88 -42.74 2.53
CA SER A 438 3.81 -42.17 3.52
C SER A 438 3.25 -40.86 4.11
N ALA A 439 3.49 -40.56 5.38
CA ALA A 439 3.09 -39.27 5.94
C ALA A 439 3.94 -38.13 5.36
N THR A 440 3.33 -36.99 5.02
CA THR A 440 4.07 -35.77 4.67
C THR A 440 4.42 -34.98 5.93
N ARG A 441 5.36 -34.03 5.83
CA ARG A 441 5.65 -33.06 6.90
C ARG A 441 4.66 -31.89 6.87
N ASP A 442 3.37 -32.18 6.74
CA ASP A 442 2.31 -31.17 6.70
C ASP A 442 1.06 -31.64 7.48
N PHE A 443 0.54 -30.78 8.35
CA PHE A 443 -0.80 -30.91 8.93
C PHE A 443 -1.73 -29.89 8.29
N THR A 444 -2.96 -30.30 7.96
CA THR A 444 -4.01 -29.41 7.49
C THR A 444 -5.09 -29.28 8.55
N LEU A 445 -5.30 -28.06 9.05
CA LEU A 445 -6.49 -27.69 9.78
C LEU A 445 -7.56 -27.27 8.78
N ARG A 446 -8.67 -28.00 8.71
CA ARG A 446 -9.87 -27.60 7.97
C ARG A 446 -10.85 -26.91 8.90
N LEU A 447 -11.28 -25.70 8.54
CA LEU A 447 -12.35 -24.98 9.21
C LEU A 447 -13.59 -24.96 8.32
N HIS A 448 -14.64 -25.68 8.75
CA HIS A 448 -15.88 -25.85 7.99
C HIS A 448 -16.82 -24.66 8.18
N LEU A 449 -17.33 -24.11 7.08
CA LEU A 449 -18.24 -22.96 7.10
C LEU A 449 -19.67 -23.37 7.47
N LYS A 450 -20.38 -22.49 8.18
CA LYS A 450 -21.83 -22.62 8.42
C LYS A 450 -22.64 -22.58 7.12
N LYS A 451 -22.23 -21.72 6.18
CA LYS A 451 -22.97 -21.34 4.97
C LYS A 451 -22.02 -21.37 3.77
N GLN A 452 -22.37 -22.10 2.72
CA GLN A 452 -21.56 -22.17 1.50
C GLN A 452 -21.36 -20.76 0.93
N GLY A 453 -20.14 -20.42 0.53
CA GLY A 453 -19.82 -19.10 -0.02
C GLY A 453 -19.72 -17.97 1.01
N ALA A 454 -19.82 -18.23 2.31
CA ALA A 454 -19.87 -17.18 3.34
C ALA A 454 -18.51 -16.70 3.90
N PHE A 455 -17.40 -17.41 3.63
CA PHE A 455 -16.06 -16.88 3.89
C PHE A 455 -15.80 -15.65 3.02
N TYR A 456 -15.40 -14.52 3.63
CA TYR A 456 -15.33 -13.22 2.91
C TYR A 456 -14.20 -12.26 3.28
N GLY A 457 -13.28 -12.63 4.19
CA GLY A 457 -12.06 -11.86 4.45
C GLY A 457 -11.21 -12.47 5.55
N TRP A 458 -9.89 -12.32 5.44
CA TRP A 458 -8.91 -12.83 6.41
C TRP A 458 -7.56 -12.11 6.35
N ASP A 459 -6.83 -12.13 7.47
CA ASP A 459 -5.42 -11.74 7.54
C ASP A 459 -4.65 -12.66 8.50
N SER A 460 -3.33 -12.56 8.53
CA SER A 460 -2.49 -13.28 9.48
C SER A 460 -1.28 -12.46 9.93
N TYR A 461 -0.80 -12.71 11.14
CA TYR A 461 0.36 -12.04 11.72
C TYR A 461 0.95 -12.86 12.88
N TYR A 462 2.17 -12.54 13.31
CA TYR A 462 2.69 -13.02 14.59
C TYR A 462 2.42 -11.97 15.67
N ASN A 463 1.83 -12.37 16.80
CA ASN A 463 1.54 -11.47 17.92
C ASN A 463 2.80 -11.14 18.76
N GLU A 464 2.65 -10.35 19.82
CA GLU A 464 3.76 -9.94 20.70
C GLU A 464 4.43 -11.14 21.41
N ASN A 465 3.69 -12.23 21.63
CA ASN A 465 4.20 -13.50 22.16
C ASN A 465 4.90 -14.37 21.08
N ASN A 466 4.97 -13.90 19.83
CA ASN A 466 5.44 -14.61 18.63
C ASN A 466 4.53 -15.76 18.13
N GLN A 467 3.31 -15.87 18.64
CA GLN A 467 2.32 -16.87 18.22
C GLN A 467 1.72 -16.48 16.86
N LEU A 468 1.44 -17.46 16.00
CA LEU A 468 0.79 -17.24 14.70
C LEU A 468 -0.71 -17.02 14.93
N VAL A 469 -1.22 -15.87 14.51
CA VAL A 469 -2.64 -15.53 14.56
C VAL A 469 -3.20 -15.51 13.14
N PHE A 470 -4.33 -16.18 12.94
CA PHE A 470 -5.24 -15.93 11.81
C PHE A 470 -6.48 -15.20 12.34
N GLU A 471 -6.94 -14.20 11.59
CA GLU A 471 -8.23 -13.55 11.82
C GLU A 471 -9.12 -13.71 10.58
N PHE A 472 -10.40 -13.96 10.81
CA PHE A 472 -11.41 -14.16 9.75
C PHE A 472 -12.61 -13.25 10.02
N LEU A 473 -13.10 -12.53 9.01
CA LEU A 473 -14.26 -11.63 9.16
C LEU A 473 -15.55 -12.40 9.45
N ASN A 474 -16.26 -11.98 10.49
CA ASN A 474 -17.53 -12.58 10.90
C ASN A 474 -18.72 -11.84 10.25
N PRO A 475 -19.68 -12.55 9.62
CA PRO A 475 -20.78 -11.95 8.85
C PRO A 475 -21.47 -10.77 9.54
N LYS A 476 -21.24 -9.56 9.00
CA LYS A 476 -21.77 -8.30 9.53
C LYS A 476 -23.30 -8.26 9.42
N ALA A 477 -23.98 -8.33 10.57
CA ALA A 477 -25.44 -8.27 10.65
C ALA A 477 -26.00 -6.88 10.33
N VAL A 478 -27.02 -6.82 9.48
CA VAL A 478 -27.72 -5.60 9.05
C VAL A 478 -29.22 -5.72 9.32
N THR A 479 -29.82 -4.65 9.81
CA THR A 479 -31.19 -4.63 10.38
C THR A 479 -32.12 -3.74 9.57
N ALA A 480 -33.43 -3.98 9.64
CA ALA A 480 -34.40 -3.11 8.97
C ALA A 480 -34.57 -1.78 9.72
N ASP A 481 -34.56 -0.67 9.00
CA ASP A 481 -34.64 0.69 9.53
C ASP A 481 -35.47 1.60 8.60
N ALA A 482 -36.73 1.78 8.96
CA ALA A 482 -37.68 2.60 8.20
C ALA A 482 -37.48 4.13 8.40
N SER A 483 -36.47 4.58 9.16
CA SER A 483 -36.18 6.01 9.33
C SER A 483 -35.35 6.61 8.18
N ASN A 484 -34.70 5.76 7.38
CA ASN A 484 -33.85 6.17 6.26
C ASN A 484 -34.38 5.67 4.90
N GLU A 485 -33.94 6.29 3.80
CA GLU A 485 -34.43 6.02 2.43
C GLU A 485 -33.99 4.67 1.81
N TYR A 486 -33.26 3.85 2.57
CA TYR A 486 -32.79 2.52 2.18
C TYR A 486 -33.54 1.40 2.91
N GLY A 487 -34.26 1.71 3.98
CA GLY A 487 -34.98 0.70 4.78
C GLY A 487 -34.07 -0.20 5.62
N VAL A 488 -32.78 0.13 5.75
CA VAL A 488 -31.74 -0.75 6.33
C VAL A 488 -30.72 0.04 7.14
N ASN A 489 -30.20 -0.57 8.21
CA ASN A 489 -29.12 -0.06 9.03
C ASN A 489 -27.95 -1.06 9.03
N LEU A 490 -26.75 -0.53 8.80
CA LEU A 490 -25.50 -1.27 8.66
C LEU A 490 -24.79 -1.51 10.01
N ASN A 491 -25.37 -1.06 11.13
CA ASN A 491 -24.93 -1.35 12.50
C ASN A 491 -23.43 -1.10 12.73
N GLY A 492 -22.90 0.03 12.24
CA GLY A 492 -21.47 0.34 12.30
C GLY A 492 -20.61 -0.61 11.46
N ALA A 493 -21.06 -1.00 10.27
CA ALA A 493 -20.21 -1.69 9.30
C ALA A 493 -19.06 -0.76 8.89
N LYS A 494 -17.83 -1.23 9.02
CA LYS A 494 -16.63 -0.48 8.63
C LYS A 494 -16.45 -0.57 7.14
N ILE A 495 -16.57 0.54 6.44
CA ILE A 495 -16.42 0.58 4.98
C ILE A 495 -15.22 1.46 4.65
N LEU A 496 -14.24 0.90 3.95
CA LEU A 496 -13.14 1.64 3.38
C LEU A 496 -13.48 2.04 1.94
N ILE A 497 -13.42 3.34 1.65
CA ILE A 497 -13.44 3.85 0.29
C ILE A 497 -12.00 4.10 -0.14
N ASP A 498 -11.50 3.31 -1.10
CA ASP A 498 -10.26 3.66 -1.78
C ASP A 498 -10.54 4.67 -2.89
N VAL A 499 -10.05 5.90 -2.72
CA VAL A 499 -10.20 6.95 -3.72
C VAL A 499 -9.06 6.83 -4.72
N GLY A 500 -9.39 6.46 -5.97
CA GLY A 500 -8.40 6.23 -7.02
C GLY A 500 -7.52 7.47 -7.29
N HIS A 501 -6.23 7.25 -7.52
CA HIS A 501 -5.23 8.29 -7.81
C HIS A 501 -5.12 9.36 -6.69
N GLY A 502 -4.58 10.56 -6.98
CA GLY A 502 -4.45 11.70 -6.06
C GLY A 502 -3.04 12.33 -6.05
N GLY A 503 -2.97 13.65 -5.95
CA GLY A 503 -1.73 14.41 -5.78
C GLY A 503 -0.77 14.28 -6.97
N LYS A 504 0.34 13.54 -6.80
CA LYS A 504 1.32 13.30 -7.88
C LYS A 504 0.82 12.34 -8.97
N ASP A 505 -0.32 11.69 -8.74
CA ASP A 505 -1.00 10.84 -9.71
C ASP A 505 -2.37 11.46 -10.04
N SER A 506 -2.55 11.99 -11.25
CA SER A 506 -3.83 12.56 -11.69
C SER A 506 -4.89 11.51 -12.00
N GLY A 507 -4.48 10.25 -12.20
CA GLY A 507 -5.23 9.31 -13.03
C GLY A 507 -5.36 9.83 -14.46
N ALA A 508 -6.39 9.37 -15.16
CA ALA A 508 -6.71 9.88 -16.50
C ALA A 508 -7.09 11.38 -16.51
N ILE A 509 -6.98 12.01 -17.69
CA ILE A 509 -7.44 13.38 -17.92
C ILE A 509 -8.45 13.35 -19.06
N GLY A 510 -9.62 13.96 -18.86
CA GLY A 510 -10.67 14.06 -19.88
C GLY A 510 -11.35 15.42 -19.83
N PHE A 511 -11.38 16.12 -20.98
CA PHE A 511 -12.02 17.43 -21.16
C PHE A 511 -11.67 18.49 -20.08
N GLY A 512 -10.43 18.43 -19.55
CA GLY A 512 -9.93 19.34 -18.51
C GLY A 512 -10.15 18.89 -17.06
N LEU A 513 -10.85 17.78 -16.82
CA LEU A 513 -11.02 17.17 -15.49
C LEU A 513 -9.99 16.06 -15.26
N TYR A 514 -9.44 16.01 -14.05
CA TYR A 514 -8.62 14.88 -13.59
C TYR A 514 -9.48 13.79 -12.95
N GLU A 515 -9.18 12.54 -13.26
CA GLU A 515 -9.85 11.37 -12.69
C GLU A 515 -9.76 11.37 -11.16
N SER A 516 -8.60 11.77 -10.59
CA SER A 516 -8.41 11.93 -9.15
C SER A 516 -9.44 12.86 -8.49
N HIS A 517 -9.93 13.88 -9.19
CA HIS A 517 -10.94 14.82 -8.69
C HIS A 517 -12.36 14.27 -8.85
N ALA A 518 -12.65 13.60 -9.96
CA ALA A 518 -13.91 12.88 -10.18
C ALA A 518 -14.11 11.76 -9.14
N ASN A 519 -13.06 10.97 -8.89
CA ASN A 519 -13.02 9.90 -7.90
C ASN A 519 -13.31 10.42 -6.49
N LEU A 520 -12.67 11.54 -6.10
CA LEU A 520 -12.88 12.15 -4.78
C LEU A 520 -14.31 12.70 -4.62
N THR A 521 -14.84 13.34 -5.66
CA THR A 521 -16.21 13.90 -5.67
C THR A 521 -17.26 12.81 -5.49
N LEU A 522 -17.11 11.69 -6.20
CA LEU A 522 -18.01 10.54 -6.08
C LEU A 522 -17.82 9.80 -4.75
N ALA A 523 -16.57 9.63 -4.28
CA ALA A 523 -16.26 8.98 -3.00
C ALA A 523 -16.89 9.70 -1.80
N PHE A 524 -16.87 11.03 -1.75
CA PHE A 524 -17.56 11.79 -0.70
C PHE A 524 -19.07 11.57 -0.70
N LYS A 525 -19.70 11.43 -1.88
CA LYS A 525 -21.13 11.13 -1.98
C LYS A 525 -21.43 9.69 -1.54
N ILE A 526 -20.62 8.71 -1.95
CA ILE A 526 -20.73 7.32 -1.47
C ILE A 526 -20.63 7.28 0.05
N LYS A 527 -19.67 8.01 0.65
CA LYS A 527 -19.55 8.14 2.11
C LYS A 527 -20.83 8.69 2.75
N ALA A 528 -21.34 9.82 2.26
CA ALA A 528 -22.54 10.44 2.81
C ALA A 528 -23.79 9.53 2.73
N GLU A 529 -23.93 8.74 1.65
CA GLU A 529 -25.05 7.81 1.49
C GLU A 529 -24.90 6.55 2.39
N LEU A 530 -23.67 6.06 2.61
CA LEU A 530 -23.39 4.96 3.54
C LEU A 530 -23.57 5.38 5.02
N GLU A 531 -23.19 6.60 5.38
CA GLU A 531 -23.36 7.12 6.75
C GLU A 531 -24.83 7.33 7.13
N LYS A 532 -25.72 7.64 6.17
CA LYS A 532 -27.19 7.64 6.40
C LYS A 532 -27.75 6.28 6.80
N MET A 533 -27.07 5.19 6.43
CA MET A 533 -27.41 3.82 6.85
C MET A 533 -26.60 3.39 8.09
N GLY A 534 -25.87 4.28 8.76
CA GLY A 534 -25.15 3.96 10.00
C GLY A 534 -23.85 3.15 9.82
N ALA A 535 -23.18 3.26 8.68
CA ALA A 535 -21.83 2.71 8.50
C ALA A 535 -20.72 3.60 9.09
N GLU A 536 -19.62 2.99 9.51
CA GLU A 536 -18.37 3.66 9.90
C GLU A 536 -17.47 3.82 8.67
N VAL A 537 -17.53 4.97 7.99
CA VAL A 537 -16.91 5.13 6.66
C VAL A 537 -15.57 5.87 6.69
N HIS A 538 -14.54 5.17 6.22
CA HIS A 538 -13.16 5.65 6.07
C HIS A 538 -12.82 5.92 4.60
N MET A 539 -11.90 6.83 4.31
CA MET A 539 -11.45 7.15 2.94
C MET A 539 -9.92 7.19 2.87
N THR A 540 -9.30 6.53 1.89
CA THR A 540 -7.81 6.48 1.76
C THR A 540 -7.16 7.84 1.48
N ARG A 541 -7.94 8.84 1.07
CA ARG A 541 -7.64 10.27 1.12
C ARG A 541 -8.93 11.08 1.16
N THR A 542 -8.87 12.29 1.72
CA THR A 542 -9.98 13.26 1.79
C THR A 542 -9.69 14.58 1.06
N GLY A 543 -8.58 14.64 0.32
CA GLY A 543 -8.19 15.78 -0.52
C GLY A 543 -7.42 15.29 -1.75
N ASP A 544 -6.84 16.23 -2.51
CA ASP A 544 -5.96 15.90 -3.64
C ASP A 544 -4.53 15.64 -3.17
N THR A 545 -4.37 14.52 -2.46
CA THR A 545 -3.12 14.07 -1.85
C THR A 545 -2.73 12.71 -2.41
N THR A 546 -1.44 12.49 -2.66
CA THR A 546 -0.91 11.16 -2.96
C THR A 546 -1.33 10.16 -1.89
N SER A 547 -1.83 8.99 -2.30
CA SER A 547 -2.13 7.85 -1.43
C SER A 547 -1.34 6.65 -1.97
N SER A 548 -0.23 6.30 -1.32
CA SER A 548 0.69 5.28 -1.84
C SER A 548 0.12 3.86 -1.77
N THR A 549 0.76 2.94 -2.47
CA THR A 549 0.40 1.51 -2.45
C THR A 549 0.50 0.95 -1.03
N ASP A 550 1.49 1.42 -0.25
CA ASP A 550 1.65 1.05 1.15
C ASP A 550 0.72 1.80 2.13
N ASP A 551 0.37 3.07 1.90
CA ASP A 551 -0.60 3.78 2.75
C ASP A 551 -1.95 3.05 2.75
N LYS A 552 -2.41 2.67 1.55
CA LYS A 552 -3.67 1.94 1.35
C LYS A 552 -3.64 0.57 2.04
N LEU A 553 -2.51 -0.15 1.96
CA LEU A 553 -2.30 -1.40 2.69
C LEU A 553 -2.31 -1.19 4.22
N GLN A 554 -1.54 -0.23 4.73
CA GLN A 554 -1.51 0.07 6.17
C GLN A 554 -2.90 0.47 6.68
N MET A 555 -3.67 1.20 5.88
CA MET A 555 -5.02 1.63 6.22
C MET A 555 -6.01 0.45 6.28
N ILE A 556 -6.04 -0.43 5.28
CA ILE A 556 -6.96 -1.59 5.28
C ILE A 556 -6.63 -2.58 6.42
N ARG A 557 -5.33 -2.85 6.66
CA ARG A 557 -4.84 -3.70 7.76
C ARG A 557 -5.11 -3.12 9.16
N ARG A 558 -5.05 -1.80 9.31
CA ARG A 558 -5.33 -1.09 10.58
C ARG A 558 -6.83 -1.03 10.90
N ILE A 559 -7.67 -0.78 9.89
CA ILE A 559 -9.12 -0.61 10.09
C ILE A 559 -9.82 -1.96 10.24
N LYS A 560 -9.37 -2.97 9.46
CA LYS A 560 -10.03 -4.27 9.25
C LYS A 560 -11.50 -4.05 8.86
N PRO A 561 -11.76 -3.43 7.69
CA PRO A 561 -13.11 -3.07 7.28
C PRO A 561 -13.91 -4.31 6.88
N ASP A 562 -15.23 -4.26 7.06
CA ASP A 562 -16.17 -5.27 6.58
C ASP A 562 -16.27 -5.29 5.04
N TYR A 563 -15.93 -4.18 4.38
CA TYR A 563 -15.99 -3.99 2.92
C TYR A 563 -15.02 -2.91 2.44
N CYS A 564 -14.43 -3.06 1.24
CA CYS A 564 -13.70 -2.00 0.55
C CYS A 564 -14.26 -1.72 -0.85
N ILE A 565 -14.53 -0.45 -1.15
CA ILE A 565 -14.96 0.05 -2.45
C ILE A 565 -13.89 0.97 -3.04
N ALA A 566 -13.24 0.54 -4.13
CA ALA A 566 -12.30 1.37 -4.88
C ALA A 566 -13.04 2.14 -5.98
N VAL A 567 -12.85 3.46 -6.03
CA VAL A 567 -13.60 4.39 -6.87
C VAL A 567 -12.66 5.00 -7.92
N HIS A 568 -12.90 4.62 -9.17
CA HIS A 568 -12.18 5.08 -10.37
C HIS A 568 -13.15 5.57 -11.45
N HIS A 569 -12.62 6.23 -12.48
CA HIS A 569 -13.30 6.51 -13.74
C HIS A 569 -12.40 6.07 -14.90
N ASN A 570 -12.98 5.39 -15.89
CA ASN A 570 -12.21 4.70 -16.91
C ASN A 570 -11.64 5.68 -17.94
N SER A 571 -10.72 5.22 -18.78
CA SER A 571 -10.24 6.00 -19.92
C SER A 571 -9.78 5.11 -21.07
N ASN A 572 -9.85 5.66 -22.28
CA ASN A 572 -9.35 5.03 -23.48
C ASN A 572 -8.86 6.08 -24.48
N ASN A 573 -7.85 5.71 -25.28
CA ASN A 573 -7.30 6.56 -26.34
C ASN A 573 -8.34 6.87 -27.45
N SER A 574 -9.38 6.05 -27.58
CA SER A 574 -10.59 6.39 -28.31
C SER A 574 -11.63 6.97 -27.35
N SER A 575 -12.37 7.98 -27.80
CA SER A 575 -13.56 8.51 -27.08
C SER A 575 -14.81 7.64 -27.26
N SER A 576 -14.73 6.51 -27.97
CA SER A 576 -15.86 5.62 -28.26
C SER A 576 -16.29 4.70 -27.10
N PRO A 577 -15.37 4.05 -26.33
CA PRO A 577 -15.75 3.23 -25.18
C PRO A 577 -16.42 4.06 -24.08
N HIS A 578 -17.51 3.53 -23.52
CA HIS A 578 -18.31 4.15 -22.48
C HIS A 578 -19.04 3.09 -21.66
N GLY A 579 -19.53 3.43 -20.48
CA GLY A 579 -20.25 2.54 -19.57
C GLY A 579 -19.57 2.30 -18.21
N PHE A 580 -20.30 1.59 -17.35
CA PHE A 580 -19.84 1.23 -16.01
C PHE A 580 -18.98 -0.04 -16.00
N GLY A 581 -17.99 -0.09 -15.11
CA GLY A 581 -17.23 -1.30 -14.82
C GLY A 581 -17.25 -1.69 -13.35
N SER A 582 -17.30 -2.99 -13.06
CA SER A 582 -17.25 -3.60 -11.73
C SER A 582 -16.29 -4.79 -11.73
N TYR A 583 -15.31 -4.77 -10.83
CA TYR A 583 -14.14 -5.66 -10.84
C TYR A 583 -13.84 -6.22 -9.45
N TYR A 584 -13.34 -7.46 -9.41
CA TYR A 584 -13.01 -8.21 -8.20
C TYR A 584 -11.77 -9.09 -8.44
N SER A 585 -11.00 -9.45 -7.39
CA SER A 585 -9.91 -10.43 -7.53
C SER A 585 -10.09 -11.72 -6.71
N THR A 586 -10.79 -11.67 -5.57
CA THR A 586 -11.02 -12.84 -4.71
C THR A 586 -12.39 -13.46 -5.01
N PRO A 587 -12.60 -14.78 -4.78
CA PRO A 587 -13.87 -15.44 -5.10
C PRO A 587 -15.05 -14.86 -4.31
N TYR A 588 -14.82 -14.44 -3.06
CA TYR A 588 -15.83 -13.78 -2.22
C TYR A 588 -16.18 -12.36 -2.66
N SER A 589 -15.23 -11.62 -3.25
CA SER A 589 -15.50 -10.28 -3.80
C SER A 589 -16.41 -10.29 -5.03
N LYS A 590 -16.60 -11.44 -5.72
CA LYS A 590 -17.53 -11.52 -6.86
C LYS A 590 -18.94 -11.10 -6.47
N LYS A 591 -19.50 -11.68 -5.40
CA LYS A 591 -20.89 -11.44 -4.99
C LYS A 591 -21.12 -9.97 -4.61
N ALA A 592 -20.13 -9.35 -3.95
CA ALA A 592 -20.11 -7.92 -3.65
C ALA A 592 -20.14 -7.06 -4.92
N ALA A 593 -19.33 -7.42 -5.92
CA ALA A 593 -19.25 -6.74 -7.21
C ALA A 593 -20.53 -6.91 -8.06
N GLU A 594 -21.26 -8.03 -7.91
CA GLU A 594 -22.54 -8.28 -8.56
C GLU A 594 -23.69 -7.41 -8.03
N TYR A 595 -23.80 -7.22 -6.71
CA TYR A 595 -24.83 -6.34 -6.13
C TYR A 595 -24.61 -4.86 -6.49
N VAL A 596 -23.37 -4.38 -6.43
CA VAL A 596 -23.02 -3.02 -6.89
C VAL A 596 -23.36 -2.83 -8.37
N LEU A 597 -23.05 -3.81 -9.22
CA LEU A 597 -23.44 -3.79 -10.64
C LEU A 597 -24.97 -3.80 -10.83
N ALA A 598 -25.70 -4.65 -10.11
CA ALA A 598 -27.15 -4.76 -10.21
C ALA A 598 -27.87 -3.47 -9.79
N GLN A 599 -27.40 -2.80 -8.73
CA GLN A 599 -27.97 -1.52 -8.32
C GLN A 599 -27.57 -0.38 -9.27
N THR A 600 -26.35 -0.38 -9.82
CA THR A 600 -25.94 0.61 -10.85
C THR A 600 -26.77 0.48 -12.12
N ARG A 601 -27.12 -0.74 -12.57
CA ARG A 601 -28.08 -0.96 -13.67
C ARG A 601 -29.42 -0.27 -13.42
N GLY A 602 -29.95 -0.38 -12.20
CA GLY A 602 -31.21 0.23 -11.80
C GLY A 602 -31.26 1.77 -11.86
N THR A 603 -30.13 2.44 -12.16
CA THR A 603 -30.08 3.91 -12.30
C THR A 603 -30.45 4.44 -13.68
N GLY A 604 -30.42 3.59 -14.72
CA GLY A 604 -30.58 4.03 -16.11
C GLY A 604 -29.44 4.89 -16.67
N ILE A 605 -28.33 5.09 -15.93
CA ILE A 605 -27.23 5.97 -16.34
C ILE A 605 -26.48 5.40 -17.55
N TYR A 606 -26.35 4.07 -17.62
CA TYR A 606 -25.44 3.38 -18.55
C TYR A 606 -26.16 2.43 -19.53
N ASP A 607 -27.49 2.50 -19.67
CA ASP A 607 -28.32 1.53 -20.43
C ASP A 607 -27.91 1.34 -21.90
N ASN A 608 -27.34 2.39 -22.51
CA ASN A 608 -26.88 2.36 -23.91
C ASN A 608 -25.44 1.81 -24.06
N SER A 609 -24.81 1.33 -22.99
CA SER A 609 -23.39 0.96 -22.96
C SER A 609 -23.15 -0.55 -22.86
N LYS A 610 -21.88 -0.97 -22.98
CA LYS A 610 -21.44 -2.35 -22.67
C LYS A 610 -20.69 -2.34 -21.34
N GLU A 611 -21.41 -2.68 -20.28
CA GLU A 611 -20.84 -2.81 -18.94
C GLU A 611 -19.69 -3.82 -18.88
N ILE A 612 -18.71 -3.55 -18.02
CA ILE A 612 -17.58 -4.44 -17.78
C ILE A 612 -17.78 -5.15 -16.44
N PHE A 613 -17.98 -6.46 -16.46
CA PHE A 613 -17.96 -7.29 -15.26
C PHE A 613 -16.91 -8.39 -15.41
N LYS A 614 -15.76 -8.24 -14.74
CA LYS A 614 -14.63 -9.17 -14.89
C LYS A 614 -13.82 -9.34 -13.61
N TRP A 615 -13.18 -10.50 -13.51
CA TRP A 615 -12.06 -10.69 -12.58
C TRP A 615 -10.88 -9.80 -13.01
N HIS A 616 -10.13 -9.23 -12.05
CA HIS A 616 -8.86 -8.56 -12.34
C HIS A 616 -7.94 -8.44 -11.12
N TYR A 617 -6.63 -8.48 -11.38
CA TYR A 617 -5.56 -8.32 -10.39
C TYR A 617 -5.22 -6.86 -10.03
N TYR A 618 -6.19 -5.93 -10.07
CA TYR A 618 -5.94 -4.54 -9.66
C TYR A 618 -5.48 -4.51 -8.20
N PHE A 619 -4.49 -3.67 -7.89
CA PHE A 619 -3.71 -3.77 -6.65
C PHE A 619 -4.55 -4.01 -5.38
N MET A 620 -5.50 -3.11 -5.11
CA MET A 620 -6.40 -3.20 -3.95
C MET A 620 -7.38 -4.37 -4.02
N ALA A 621 -7.87 -4.70 -5.22
CA ALA A 621 -8.86 -5.76 -5.45
C ALA A 621 -8.38 -7.15 -5.00
N ARG A 622 -7.06 -7.33 -4.82
CA ARG A 622 -6.38 -8.55 -4.38
C ARG A 622 -6.30 -8.74 -2.87
N SER A 623 -6.63 -7.72 -2.06
CA SER A 623 -6.51 -7.78 -0.59
C SER A 623 -7.24 -9.01 -0.03
N SER A 624 -6.62 -9.69 0.94
CA SER A 624 -7.25 -10.79 1.66
C SER A 624 -8.22 -10.32 2.75
N VAL A 625 -7.98 -9.13 3.32
CA VAL A 625 -8.57 -8.66 4.58
C VAL A 625 -10.11 -8.62 4.55
N CYS A 626 -10.68 -8.23 3.40
CA CYS A 626 -12.12 -8.05 3.22
C CYS A 626 -12.50 -8.19 1.74
N PRO A 627 -13.80 -8.16 1.38
CA PRO A 627 -14.21 -8.02 -0.01
C PRO A 627 -13.72 -6.67 -0.55
N VAL A 628 -13.15 -6.68 -1.75
CA VAL A 628 -12.75 -5.46 -2.44
C VAL A 628 -13.34 -5.43 -3.84
N VAL A 629 -14.19 -4.43 -4.07
CA VAL A 629 -14.79 -4.15 -5.38
C VAL A 629 -14.15 -2.88 -5.92
N LEU A 630 -13.61 -2.93 -7.14
CA LEU A 630 -13.21 -1.73 -7.88
C LEU A 630 -14.31 -1.35 -8.87
N THR A 631 -14.64 -0.07 -8.95
CA THR A 631 -15.66 0.48 -9.83
C THR A 631 -15.09 1.53 -10.76
N GLU A 632 -15.49 1.45 -12.03
CA GLU A 632 -15.14 2.38 -13.10
C GLU A 632 -16.39 3.14 -13.51
N ASN A 633 -16.51 4.40 -13.08
CA ASN A 633 -17.79 5.10 -12.97
C ASN A 633 -18.18 5.91 -14.21
N GLY A 634 -17.95 5.30 -15.39
CA GLY A 634 -17.97 5.93 -16.71
C GLY A 634 -16.56 6.24 -17.22
N PHE A 635 -16.42 6.41 -18.54
CA PHE A 635 -15.17 6.76 -19.22
C PHE A 635 -14.99 8.27 -19.29
N ILE A 636 -13.96 8.82 -18.64
CA ILE A 636 -13.67 10.26 -18.64
C ILE A 636 -13.28 10.79 -20.03
N SER A 637 -12.82 9.91 -20.94
CA SER A 637 -12.52 10.24 -22.34
C SER A 637 -13.73 10.19 -23.29
N ASN A 638 -14.90 9.76 -22.83
CA ASN A 638 -16.14 9.72 -23.62
C ASN A 638 -17.06 10.92 -23.30
N PRO A 639 -17.56 11.67 -24.29
CA PRO A 639 -18.43 12.82 -24.03
C PRO A 639 -19.71 12.52 -23.24
N THR A 640 -20.38 11.39 -23.52
CA THR A 640 -21.66 11.03 -22.89
C THR A 640 -21.48 10.68 -21.42
N ASP A 641 -20.48 9.86 -21.12
CA ASP A 641 -20.13 9.54 -19.74
C ASP A 641 -19.58 10.78 -19.02
N PHE A 642 -18.76 11.61 -19.68
CA PHE A 642 -18.21 12.84 -19.11
C PHE A 642 -19.29 13.81 -18.61
N GLU A 643 -20.36 14.02 -19.40
CA GLU A 643 -21.54 14.78 -18.94
C GLU A 643 -22.12 14.21 -17.64
N SER A 644 -22.19 12.88 -17.52
CA SER A 644 -22.63 12.18 -16.30
C SER A 644 -21.56 12.05 -15.20
N ILE A 645 -20.31 12.48 -15.45
CA ILE A 645 -19.21 12.53 -14.47
C ILE A 645 -19.14 13.91 -13.82
N LYS A 646 -19.44 14.99 -14.54
CA LYS A 646 -19.52 16.34 -13.95
C LYS A 646 -20.89 16.72 -13.38
N ASP A 647 -21.97 16.00 -13.71
CA ASP A 647 -23.29 16.27 -13.14
C ASP A 647 -23.41 15.78 -11.68
N ASP A 648 -23.77 16.68 -10.77
CA ASP A 648 -23.86 16.39 -9.33
C ASP A 648 -24.98 15.39 -9.00
N GLY A 649 -26.14 15.52 -9.65
CA GLY A 649 -27.30 14.66 -9.44
C GLY A 649 -27.07 13.23 -9.93
N LYS A 650 -26.38 13.06 -11.05
CA LYS A 650 -25.90 11.77 -11.55
C LYS A 650 -24.90 11.15 -10.58
N ASN A 651 -23.96 11.92 -10.03
CA ASN A 651 -23.03 11.40 -9.02
C ASN A 651 -23.72 11.02 -7.70
N ILE A 652 -24.76 11.74 -7.27
CA ILE A 652 -25.62 11.30 -6.16
C ILE A 652 -26.30 9.97 -6.53
N LEU A 653 -26.88 9.85 -7.73
CA LEU A 653 -27.56 8.63 -8.16
C LEU A 653 -26.60 7.42 -8.24
N LYS A 654 -25.36 7.60 -8.75
CA LYS A 654 -24.27 6.60 -8.69
C LYS A 654 -23.97 6.21 -7.23
N ALA A 655 -23.78 7.19 -6.35
CA ALA A 655 -23.48 6.95 -4.94
C ALA A 655 -24.59 6.15 -4.23
N LYS A 656 -25.86 6.48 -4.46
CA LYS A 656 -27.01 5.75 -3.90
C LYS A 656 -27.09 4.31 -4.39
N ALA A 657 -26.75 4.05 -5.66
CA ALA A 657 -26.69 2.70 -6.21
C ALA A 657 -25.55 1.86 -5.60
N ILE A 658 -24.34 2.42 -5.52
CA ILE A 658 -23.19 1.76 -4.88
C ILE A 658 -23.49 1.46 -3.41
N ALA A 659 -24.07 2.41 -2.68
CA ALA A 659 -24.46 2.23 -1.28
C ALA A 659 -25.50 1.12 -1.11
N ARG A 660 -26.53 1.04 -1.98
CA ARG A 660 -27.49 -0.09 -1.99
C ARG A 660 -26.81 -1.42 -2.29
N GLY A 661 -25.89 -1.46 -3.26
CA GLY A 661 -25.18 -2.70 -3.60
C GLY A 661 -24.34 -3.26 -2.46
N ILE A 662 -23.78 -2.38 -1.63
CA ILE A 662 -23.06 -2.77 -0.40
C ILE A 662 -24.04 -3.30 0.67
N ALA A 663 -25.19 -2.64 0.86
CA ALA A 663 -26.22 -3.09 1.81
C ALA A 663 -26.87 -4.43 1.41
N ASP A 664 -27.22 -4.60 0.13
CA ASP A 664 -27.72 -5.85 -0.44
C ASP A 664 -26.71 -6.99 -0.26
N TYR A 665 -25.42 -6.71 -0.47
CA TYR A 665 -24.36 -7.68 -0.25
C TYR A 665 -24.32 -8.15 1.22
N PHE A 666 -24.30 -7.24 2.19
CA PHE A 666 -24.32 -7.61 3.61
C PHE A 666 -25.57 -8.43 3.98
N ASN A 667 -26.75 -7.96 3.57
CA ASN A 667 -28.02 -8.67 3.77
C ASN A 667 -28.02 -10.08 3.13
N SER A 668 -27.21 -10.31 2.10
CA SER A 668 -27.07 -11.61 1.45
C SER A 668 -26.09 -12.59 2.14
N ILE A 669 -25.19 -12.09 3.00
CA ILE A 669 -24.16 -12.92 3.66
C ILE A 669 -24.45 -13.23 5.13
N GLN A 670 -25.22 -12.41 5.83
CA GLN A 670 -25.80 -12.73 7.15
C GLN A 670 -26.70 -13.99 7.15
#